data_AF-A0A4Z0M904-F1
#
_entry.id   AF-A0A4Z0M904-F1
#
_cell.length_a   1.000
_cell.length_b   1.000
_cell.length_c   1.000
_cell.angle_alpha   90.00
_cell.angle_beta   90.00
_cell.angle_gamma   90.00
#
_symmetry.space_group_name_H-M   'P 1'
#
loop_
_entity.id
_entity.type
_entity.pdbx_description
1 polymer ?
#
loop_
_entity_poly.entity_id
_entity_poly.type
_entity_poly.pdbx_seq_one_letter_code
_entity_poly.pdbx_strand_id
1 'polypeptide(L)'
;MEPARSEPTRIEPSAFEPLGSAPPPRRSERRGLRWALGAAVLCAVALLWFLFSARSLEVQVTAQAEVDISVSGLAVPFGSRYLLLPGEHRVSASAPGYEPLQTSVTVTDEQNQRLALALAPLPGRLDIRTTPAEVQVTLDGEVLGRTPLQGVSVSAGSHRLELSAERYRGAEQDIEVTGRGLAQQFEFALEPAWADIALASTPAGAQVLVDGEPAGTTPATLQVVEGERQLILRSPGYADWVHQLEVIAGQAQDLGSIELQPAVGLLQLTSTPAGANVTLDGEFLGQTPLEVEVTPERDHQLAVFKPGYRRHSETLRMPAASRDSREIALRAQLGEVAFVIAPAEAELRIDGRTVGRGSQVLSLPAVAHRVEVVLPGYNTQRQQVTPRPGLQQKLEITLRTDAEARAARTPSKVTSALGQSLLLFRPADSPTADFTMGASRREPGRRANEVLHPVSLRRAFYLQTTEVTNAQFRQYRKEHNSGQIEGNSLNRDQQPAVQVSWQQAASFCNWLSRREGLAPFYIETRGVITGFDARSTGYRLPSEAEWAWAARSKGADLLRFPWGDVFPPKEPVGNYADNSSAYITGRFLAGYEDGHVVSAPVTAFGANALGLYDMGHNVAEWTNDAYSIPSGTGEAETDPLGAQSGDNYVIRGAGWSHSRIGELRLSYRDYGQAGRDDVGFRLARYAE
;
A
#
# COMPACT_ATOMS: atom_id res chain seq x y z
N MET A 1 98.28 50.96 -104.84
CA MET A 1 98.22 49.56 -104.34
C MET A 1 98.84 49.42 -102.96
N GLU A 2 98.54 50.35 -102.10
CA GLU A 2 99.68 51.01 -101.51
C GLU A 2 99.12 52.00 -100.50
N PRO A 3 99.91 52.46 -99.52
CA PRO A 3 101.36 52.62 -99.70
C PRO A 3 102.17 52.33 -98.44
N ALA A 4 103.46 52.59 -98.59
CA ALA A 4 104.28 53.27 -97.60
C ALA A 4 104.49 52.51 -96.28
N ARG A 5 105.67 51.94 -96.01
CA ARG A 5 106.98 52.63 -96.09
C ARG A 5 106.83 54.12 -95.77
N SER A 6 106.56 54.47 -94.54
CA SER A 6 106.78 55.85 -94.07
C SER A 6 107.88 55.79 -93.02
N GLU A 7 109.13 55.94 -93.47
CA GLU A 7 109.89 57.18 -93.31
C GLU A 7 110.44 57.30 -91.88
N PRO A 8 111.77 57.25 -91.69
CA PRO A 8 112.37 57.31 -90.37
C PRO A 8 112.15 58.72 -89.81
N THR A 9 111.09 58.92 -89.03
CA THR A 9 110.61 60.29 -88.82
C THR A 9 111.12 60.88 -87.51
N ARG A 10 111.99 61.86 -87.73
CA ARG A 10 112.30 63.04 -86.90
C ARG A 10 112.41 62.84 -85.40
N ILE A 11 113.64 62.59 -85.06
CA ILE A 11 114.34 63.07 -83.88
C ILE A 11 114.50 64.60 -84.05
N GLU A 12 113.66 65.39 -83.38
CA GLU A 12 113.84 66.84 -83.17
C GLU A 12 114.20 67.05 -81.70
N PRO A 13 115.50 67.16 -81.34
CA PRO A 13 115.85 67.39 -79.97
C PRO A 13 115.63 68.86 -79.63
N SER A 14 115.08 69.01 -78.44
CA SER A 14 115.58 69.96 -77.45
C SER A 14 115.19 71.41 -77.67
N ALA A 15 114.12 71.79 -76.97
CA ALA A 15 113.98 73.14 -76.43
C ALA A 15 114.67 73.18 -75.06
N PHE A 16 115.74 73.95 -75.06
CA PHE A 16 116.80 74.09 -74.08
C PHE A 16 116.76 75.55 -73.59
N GLU A 17 116.70 75.78 -72.28
CA GLU A 17 117.20 76.95 -71.53
C GLU A 17 116.44 77.14 -70.18
N PRO A 18 117.09 77.64 -69.10
CA PRO A 18 118.46 78.16 -69.00
C PRO A 18 119.38 77.40 -68.02
N LEU A 19 120.67 77.34 -68.38
CA LEU A 19 121.78 76.90 -67.52
C LEU A 19 121.93 77.84 -66.31
N GLY A 20 121.62 77.34 -65.11
CA GLY A 20 121.74 78.14 -63.89
C GLY A 20 122.03 77.29 -62.65
N SER A 21 123.31 77.01 -62.43
CA SER A 21 123.98 76.91 -61.12
C SER A 21 123.12 76.43 -59.94
N ALA A 22 123.13 75.10 -59.74
CA ALA A 22 122.34 74.34 -58.77
C ALA A 22 122.73 74.61 -57.30
N PRO A 23 121.77 74.79 -56.36
CA PRO A 23 122.08 75.10 -54.96
C PRO A 23 122.52 73.84 -54.20
N PRO A 24 123.56 73.92 -53.35
CA PRO A 24 124.10 72.77 -52.64
C PRO A 24 123.11 72.16 -51.62
N PRO A 25 123.18 70.83 -51.41
CA PRO A 25 122.15 70.03 -50.76
C PRO A 25 121.99 70.30 -49.26
N ARG A 26 120.73 70.44 -48.82
CA ARG A 26 120.33 70.40 -47.41
C ARG A 26 120.44 68.98 -46.87
N ARG A 27 121.28 68.77 -45.86
CA ARG A 27 121.43 67.51 -45.10
C ARG A 27 120.07 67.09 -44.52
N SER A 28 119.58 65.89 -44.88
CA SER A 28 118.37 65.26 -44.34
C SER A 28 118.72 64.19 -43.30
N GLU A 29 117.88 64.08 -42.27
CA GLU A 29 118.03 63.18 -41.13
C GLU A 29 117.73 61.72 -41.51
N ARG A 30 118.59 60.78 -41.08
CA ARG A 30 118.40 59.32 -41.21
C ARG A 30 118.37 58.67 -39.82
N ARG A 31 117.18 58.60 -39.18
CA ARG A 31 116.93 57.78 -37.96
C ARG A 31 115.71 56.84 -38.05
N GLY A 32 114.74 57.06 -38.94
CA GLY A 32 113.48 56.27 -38.99
C GLY A 32 113.57 54.85 -39.57
N LEU A 33 114.47 54.58 -40.52
CA LEU A 33 114.44 53.32 -41.30
C LEU A 33 114.89 52.07 -40.50
N ARG A 34 115.67 52.22 -39.43
CA ARG A 34 116.14 51.10 -38.59
C ARG A 34 115.09 50.61 -37.59
N TRP A 35 114.20 51.48 -37.13
CA TRP A 35 113.08 51.09 -36.25
C TRP A 35 111.99 50.34 -37.01
N ALA A 36 111.74 50.71 -38.28
CA ALA A 36 110.78 50.01 -39.13
C ALA A 36 111.17 48.55 -39.40
N LEU A 37 112.46 48.25 -39.61
CA LEU A 37 112.93 46.88 -39.87
C LEU A 37 112.88 46.00 -38.60
N GLY A 38 113.22 46.56 -37.44
CA GLY A 38 113.12 45.86 -36.16
C GLY A 38 111.68 45.52 -35.79
N ALA A 39 110.75 46.46 -36.04
CA ALA A 39 109.32 46.22 -35.87
C ALA A 39 108.81 45.10 -36.80
N ALA A 40 109.26 45.08 -38.06
CA ALA A 40 108.86 44.04 -39.02
C ALA A 40 109.28 42.62 -38.59
N VAL A 41 110.49 42.44 -38.04
CA VAL A 41 110.95 41.13 -37.54
C VAL A 41 110.18 40.71 -36.29
N LEU A 42 109.94 41.64 -35.36
CA LEU A 42 109.14 41.37 -34.16
C LEU A 42 107.70 40.97 -34.52
N CYS A 43 107.10 41.65 -35.50
CA CYS A 43 105.80 41.28 -36.04
C CYS A 43 105.83 39.89 -36.70
N ALA A 44 106.87 39.53 -37.45
CA ALA A 44 106.99 38.21 -38.07
C ALA A 44 107.12 37.08 -37.04
N VAL A 45 107.88 37.29 -35.95
CA VAL A 45 108.00 36.32 -34.85
C VAL A 45 106.69 36.20 -34.08
N ALA A 46 106.01 37.31 -33.78
CA ALA A 46 104.71 37.29 -33.12
C ALA A 46 103.64 36.59 -33.98
N LEU A 47 103.66 36.80 -35.30
CA LEU A 47 102.78 36.13 -36.26
C LEU A 47 103.04 34.61 -36.28
N LEU A 48 104.31 34.19 -36.35
CA LEU A 48 104.66 32.78 -36.30
C LEU A 48 104.26 32.13 -34.97
N TRP A 49 104.48 32.81 -33.84
CA TRP A 49 104.04 32.30 -32.53
C TRP A 49 102.52 32.11 -32.48
N PHE A 50 101.74 33.07 -32.98
CA PHE A 50 100.28 32.95 -33.06
C PHE A 50 99.84 31.78 -33.95
N LEU A 51 100.41 31.65 -35.14
CA LEU A 51 100.06 30.58 -36.08
C LEU A 51 100.40 29.18 -35.52
N PHE A 52 101.47 29.04 -34.73
CA PHE A 52 101.83 27.77 -34.10
C PHE A 52 101.05 27.48 -32.80
N SER A 53 100.49 28.50 -32.15
CA SER A 53 99.77 28.35 -30.87
C SER A 53 98.24 28.36 -31.01
N ALA A 54 97.71 28.84 -32.15
CA ALA A 54 96.28 28.91 -32.38
C ALA A 54 95.65 27.54 -32.68
N ARG A 55 94.40 27.37 -32.25
CA ARG A 55 93.53 26.20 -32.44
C ARG A 55 92.34 26.57 -33.32
N SER A 56 91.79 25.57 -34.02
CA SER A 56 90.71 25.77 -34.98
C SER A 56 89.34 25.54 -34.34
N LEU A 57 88.46 26.55 -34.38
CA LEU A 57 87.04 26.44 -34.00
C LEU A 57 86.16 26.63 -35.23
N GLU A 58 85.34 25.63 -35.56
CA GLU A 58 84.32 25.70 -36.60
C GLU A 58 82.99 26.19 -36.00
N VAL A 59 82.47 27.31 -36.49
CA VAL A 59 81.17 27.83 -36.07
C VAL A 59 80.17 27.62 -37.19
N GLN A 60 79.16 26.79 -36.94
CA GLN A 60 78.09 26.54 -37.91
C GLN A 60 76.79 27.11 -37.40
N VAL A 61 76.20 28.02 -38.18
CA VAL A 61 74.93 28.66 -37.86
C VAL A 61 73.86 28.19 -38.84
N THR A 62 72.71 27.73 -38.32
CA THR A 62 71.56 27.35 -39.14
C THR A 62 70.64 28.55 -39.29
N ALA A 63 70.66 29.19 -40.46
CA ALA A 63 69.77 30.27 -40.86
C ALA A 63 69.56 30.25 -42.39
N GLN A 64 68.42 30.77 -42.86
CA GLN A 64 68.14 30.90 -44.31
C GLN A 64 68.65 32.22 -44.90
N ALA A 65 69.30 33.06 -44.10
CA ALA A 65 69.90 34.33 -44.50
C ALA A 65 71.41 34.31 -44.23
N GLU A 66 72.14 35.22 -44.87
CA GLU A 66 73.58 35.39 -44.63
C GLU A 66 73.83 35.74 -43.16
N VAL A 67 74.77 35.04 -42.53
CA VAL A 67 75.03 35.13 -41.09
C VAL A 67 76.30 35.91 -40.85
N ASP A 68 76.21 36.95 -40.03
CA ASP A 68 77.36 37.66 -39.49
C ASP A 68 77.80 37.01 -38.17
N ILE A 69 79.03 36.50 -38.12
CA ILE A 69 79.61 35.81 -36.97
C ILE A 69 80.82 36.60 -36.48
N SER A 70 80.76 37.03 -35.23
CA SER A 70 81.87 37.69 -34.54
C SER A 70 82.35 36.85 -33.35
N VAL A 71 83.67 36.68 -33.25
CA VAL A 71 84.32 35.98 -32.13
C VAL A 71 85.23 36.96 -31.38
N SER A 72 85.12 37.00 -30.05
CA SER A 72 85.91 37.92 -29.23
C SER A 72 87.39 37.56 -29.17
N GLY A 73 88.27 38.55 -29.17
CA GLY A 73 89.73 38.37 -29.06
C GLY A 73 90.43 38.36 -30.44
N LEU A 74 91.70 37.96 -30.47
CA LEU A 74 92.44 37.81 -31.73
C LEU A 74 91.98 36.52 -32.43
N ALA A 75 90.97 36.66 -33.29
CA ALA A 75 90.37 35.60 -34.08
C ALA A 75 90.73 35.80 -35.56
N VAL A 76 91.48 34.87 -36.15
CA VAL A 76 91.80 34.93 -37.58
C VAL A 76 90.84 34.02 -38.34
N PRO A 77 89.91 34.56 -39.15
CA PRO A 77 88.97 33.74 -39.91
C PRO A 77 89.67 33.00 -41.05
N PHE A 78 89.29 31.74 -41.25
CA PHE A 78 89.76 30.86 -42.30
C PHE A 78 88.59 29.98 -42.78
N GLY A 79 87.78 30.50 -43.69
CA GLY A 79 86.53 29.85 -44.13
C GLY A 79 85.47 29.82 -43.03
N SER A 80 84.87 28.66 -42.75
CA SER A 80 83.92 28.44 -41.64
C SER A 80 84.59 28.31 -40.26
N ARG A 81 85.91 28.48 -40.21
CA ARG A 81 86.74 28.22 -39.03
C ARG A 81 87.48 29.47 -38.58
N TYR A 82 87.68 29.58 -37.28
CA TYR A 82 88.44 30.65 -36.65
C TYR A 82 89.66 30.06 -35.98
N LEU A 83 90.84 30.64 -36.24
CA LEU A 83 92.06 30.35 -35.50
C LEU A 83 92.14 31.26 -34.27
N LEU A 84 92.13 30.64 -33.09
CA LEU A 84 92.01 31.27 -31.79
C LEU A 84 93.06 30.68 -30.84
N LEU A 85 93.66 31.48 -29.95
CA LEU A 85 94.48 30.91 -28.88
C LEU A 85 93.59 30.15 -27.88
N PRO A 86 94.08 29.10 -27.19
CA PRO A 86 93.31 28.43 -26.14
C PRO A 86 92.85 29.42 -25.05
N GLY A 87 91.58 29.34 -24.67
CA GLY A 87 90.93 30.29 -23.75
C GLY A 87 89.43 30.41 -23.97
N GLU A 88 88.75 31.24 -23.17
CA GLU A 88 87.33 31.53 -23.38
C GLU A 88 87.11 32.61 -24.43
N HIS A 89 86.20 32.32 -25.37
CA HIS A 89 85.79 33.24 -26.43
C HIS A 89 84.28 33.38 -26.45
N ARG A 90 83.79 34.59 -26.71
CA ARG A 90 82.38 34.86 -26.95
C ARG A 90 82.14 34.85 -28.45
N VAL A 91 81.14 34.09 -28.89
CA VAL A 91 80.68 33.99 -30.28
C VAL A 91 79.30 34.63 -30.36
N SER A 92 79.17 35.66 -31.19
CA SER A 92 77.90 36.26 -31.56
C SER A 92 77.59 35.90 -33.02
N ALA A 93 76.36 35.44 -33.26
CA ALA A 93 75.82 35.20 -34.59
C ALA A 93 74.55 36.04 -34.76
N SER A 94 74.45 36.75 -35.87
CA SER A 94 73.25 37.49 -36.24
C SER A 94 72.93 37.29 -37.71
N ALA A 95 71.64 37.23 -38.05
CA ALA A 95 71.19 37.14 -39.44
C ALA A 95 69.95 38.02 -39.63
N PRO A 96 69.80 38.69 -40.79
CA PRO A 96 68.60 39.46 -41.08
C PRO A 96 67.32 38.63 -40.93
N GLY A 97 66.33 39.15 -40.19
CA GLY A 97 65.06 38.45 -39.93
C GLY A 97 65.12 37.43 -38.79
N TYR A 98 66.24 37.32 -38.09
CA TYR A 98 66.41 36.44 -36.93
C TYR A 98 66.84 37.22 -35.69
N GLU A 99 66.56 36.69 -34.51
CA GLU A 99 67.08 37.24 -33.26
C GLU A 99 68.59 36.98 -33.16
N PRO A 100 69.41 38.00 -32.80
CA PRO A 100 70.84 37.81 -32.63
C PRO A 100 71.11 36.90 -31.42
N LEU A 101 72.00 35.93 -31.59
CA LEU A 101 72.40 34.97 -30.56
C LEU A 101 73.85 35.21 -30.14
N GLN A 102 74.10 35.28 -28.84
CA GLN A 102 75.45 35.39 -28.29
C GLN A 102 75.70 34.30 -27.25
N THR A 103 76.81 33.57 -27.40
CA THR A 103 77.20 32.48 -26.50
C THR A 103 78.70 32.51 -26.21
N SER A 104 79.16 31.77 -25.20
CA SER A 104 80.57 31.59 -24.86
C SER A 104 81.03 30.16 -25.19
N VAL A 105 82.26 30.03 -25.67
CA VAL A 105 82.91 28.76 -26.01
C VAL A 105 84.35 28.78 -25.47
N THR A 106 84.73 27.73 -24.77
CA THR A 106 86.10 27.54 -24.31
C THR A 106 86.88 26.78 -25.39
N VAL A 107 87.86 27.46 -26.01
CA VAL A 107 88.79 26.84 -26.96
C VAL A 107 89.86 26.10 -26.16
N THR A 108 89.92 24.78 -26.30
CA THR A 108 90.89 23.92 -25.59
C THR A 108 92.11 23.66 -26.47
N ASP A 109 93.07 22.86 -25.99
CA ASP A 109 94.25 22.44 -26.78
C ASP A 109 93.93 21.42 -27.90
N GLU A 110 92.66 21.10 -28.12
CA GLU A 110 92.23 20.25 -29.23
C GLU A 110 92.53 20.91 -30.59
N GLN A 111 92.98 20.12 -31.56
CA GLN A 111 93.32 20.65 -32.89
C GLN A 111 92.09 21.21 -33.62
N ASN A 112 90.89 20.67 -33.38
CA ASN A 112 89.64 21.08 -34.04
C ASN A 112 88.45 20.96 -33.08
N GLN A 113 87.69 22.04 -32.89
CA GLN A 113 86.43 22.06 -32.13
C GLN A 113 85.29 22.60 -32.99
N ARG A 114 84.03 22.27 -32.67
CA ARG A 114 82.84 22.73 -33.40
C ARG A 114 81.76 23.28 -32.47
N LEU A 115 81.19 24.42 -32.84
CA LEU A 115 80.05 25.06 -32.19
C LEU A 115 78.90 25.20 -33.19
N ALA A 116 77.75 24.61 -32.87
CA ALA A 116 76.53 24.73 -33.67
C ALA A 116 75.55 25.70 -33.02
N LEU A 117 75.04 26.66 -33.80
CA LEU A 117 74.08 27.68 -33.38
C LEU A 117 72.85 27.64 -34.30
N ALA A 118 71.65 27.84 -33.74
CA ALA A 118 70.41 27.99 -34.50
C ALA A 118 69.75 29.30 -34.09
N LEU A 119 69.50 30.18 -35.07
CA LEU A 119 68.88 31.48 -34.79
C LEU A 119 67.35 31.34 -34.83
N ALA A 120 66.66 31.96 -33.87
CA ALA A 120 65.19 32.00 -33.86
C ALA A 120 64.70 33.07 -34.86
N PRO A 121 63.79 32.75 -35.79
CA PRO A 121 63.22 33.75 -36.69
C PRO A 121 62.37 34.74 -35.90
N LEU A 122 62.42 36.02 -36.29
CA LEU A 122 61.51 37.04 -35.75
C LEU A 122 60.04 36.68 -36.09
N PRO A 123 59.06 37.14 -35.29
CA PRO A 123 57.64 36.98 -35.63
C PRO A 123 57.30 37.48 -37.05
N GLY A 124 56.35 36.80 -37.70
CA GLY A 124 55.75 37.23 -38.96
C GLY A 124 54.61 38.22 -38.72
N ARG A 125 54.13 38.88 -39.77
CA ARG A 125 52.97 39.80 -39.73
C ARG A 125 51.81 39.18 -40.51
N LEU A 126 50.64 39.06 -39.89
CA LEU A 126 49.46 38.47 -40.52
C LEU A 126 48.41 39.55 -40.83
N ASP A 127 47.89 39.49 -42.06
CA ASP A 127 46.71 40.23 -42.52
C ASP A 127 45.57 39.24 -42.75
N ILE A 128 44.48 39.34 -41.99
CA ILE A 128 43.36 38.39 -42.04
C ILE A 128 42.08 39.13 -42.44
N ARG A 129 41.46 38.72 -43.55
CA ARG A 129 40.20 39.26 -44.06
C ARG A 129 39.14 38.18 -44.14
N THR A 130 37.90 38.52 -43.82
CA THR A 130 36.76 37.60 -43.99
C THR A 130 35.61 38.26 -44.74
N THR A 131 34.76 37.44 -45.37
CA THR A 131 33.43 37.81 -45.86
C THR A 131 32.41 36.94 -45.10
N PRO A 132 31.53 37.50 -44.24
CA PRO A 132 31.37 38.92 -43.90
C PRO A 132 32.57 39.49 -43.12
N ALA A 133 32.64 40.83 -43.00
CA ALA A 133 33.58 41.50 -42.09
C ALA A 133 33.12 41.38 -40.63
N GLU A 134 33.94 41.83 -39.67
CA GLU A 134 33.67 41.80 -38.22
C GLU A 134 33.59 40.39 -37.61
N VAL A 135 34.22 39.40 -38.24
CA VAL A 135 34.30 38.02 -37.74
C VAL A 135 35.34 37.94 -36.63
N GLN A 136 34.99 37.33 -35.51
CA GLN A 136 35.94 37.08 -34.42
C GLN A 136 36.96 36.03 -34.84
N VAL A 137 38.24 36.35 -34.67
CA VAL A 137 39.37 35.47 -34.97
C VAL A 137 40.06 35.06 -33.68
N THR A 138 40.22 33.75 -33.48
CA THR A 138 41.09 33.16 -32.47
C THR A 138 42.27 32.47 -33.13
N LEU A 139 43.44 32.52 -32.49
CA LEU A 139 44.64 31.81 -32.91
C LEU A 139 45.20 31.03 -31.73
N ASP A 140 45.31 29.72 -31.85
CA ASP A 140 45.70 28.78 -30.78
C ASP A 140 44.91 28.97 -29.47
N GLY A 141 43.64 29.37 -29.58
CA GLY A 141 42.75 29.64 -28.45
C GLY A 141 42.83 31.06 -27.88
N GLU A 142 43.73 31.93 -28.36
CA GLU A 142 43.78 33.34 -27.96
C GLU A 142 43.01 34.23 -28.95
N VAL A 143 42.19 35.15 -28.44
CA VAL A 143 41.39 36.06 -29.28
C VAL A 143 42.29 37.15 -29.88
N LEU A 144 42.46 37.13 -31.20
CA LEU A 144 43.22 38.14 -31.93
C LEU A 144 42.42 39.43 -32.18
N GLY A 145 41.09 39.32 -32.29
CA GLY A 145 40.19 40.45 -32.52
C GLY A 145 39.14 40.15 -33.58
N ARG A 146 38.64 41.19 -34.26
CA ARG A 146 37.66 41.08 -35.35
C ARG A 146 38.25 41.49 -36.68
N THR A 147 37.90 40.79 -37.75
CA THR A 147 38.37 41.08 -39.11
C THR A 147 37.79 42.38 -39.68
N PRO A 148 38.54 43.11 -40.54
CA PRO A 148 39.88 42.79 -41.04
C PRO A 148 40.98 43.11 -40.02
N LEU A 149 41.85 42.13 -39.75
CA LEU A 149 43.05 42.30 -38.94
C LEU A 149 44.24 42.61 -39.85
N GLN A 150 45.08 43.58 -39.48
CA GLN A 150 46.25 43.97 -40.26
C GLN A 150 47.52 44.00 -39.40
N GLY A 151 48.59 43.41 -39.93
CA GLY A 151 49.93 43.46 -39.36
C GLY A 151 50.10 42.76 -38.02
N VAL A 152 49.26 41.76 -37.71
CA VAL A 152 49.27 41.04 -36.42
C VAL A 152 50.57 40.25 -36.29
N SER A 153 51.33 40.51 -35.23
CA SER A 153 52.62 39.85 -35.00
C SER A 153 52.41 38.44 -34.43
N VAL A 154 52.81 37.41 -35.17
CA VAL A 154 52.63 36.00 -34.79
C VAL A 154 53.97 35.27 -34.90
N SER A 155 54.28 34.38 -33.94
CA SER A 155 55.49 33.57 -33.98
C SER A 155 55.59 32.74 -35.26
N ALA A 156 56.81 32.36 -35.65
CA ALA A 156 56.97 31.46 -36.78
C ALA A 156 56.57 30.02 -36.38
N GLY A 157 55.91 29.29 -37.28
CA GLY A 157 55.45 27.92 -37.08
C GLY A 157 53.99 27.70 -37.50
N SER A 158 53.48 26.50 -37.20
CA SER A 158 52.10 26.10 -37.45
C SER A 158 51.19 26.65 -36.34
N HIS A 159 50.10 27.30 -36.73
CA HIS A 159 49.11 27.90 -35.84
C HIS A 159 47.70 27.51 -36.28
N ARG A 160 46.78 27.29 -35.33
CA ARG A 160 45.37 26.98 -35.61
C ARG A 160 44.52 28.24 -35.50
N LEU A 161 43.89 28.63 -36.60
CA LEU A 161 43.04 29.79 -36.69
C LEU A 161 41.56 29.37 -36.66
N GLU A 162 40.75 29.99 -35.81
CA GLU A 162 39.30 29.75 -35.75
C GLU A 162 38.54 31.05 -35.96
N LEU A 163 37.46 30.96 -36.73
CA LEU A 163 36.62 32.06 -37.19
C LEU A 163 35.20 31.84 -36.69
N SER A 164 34.67 32.83 -35.97
CA SER A 164 33.32 32.78 -35.43
C SER A 164 32.56 34.08 -35.68
N ALA A 165 31.32 33.95 -36.17
CA ALA A 165 30.42 35.07 -36.39
C ALA A 165 28.96 34.66 -36.18
N GLU A 166 28.16 35.61 -35.71
CA GLU A 166 26.74 35.38 -35.43
C GLU A 166 25.99 35.04 -36.73
N ARG A 167 25.22 33.94 -36.72
CA ARG A 167 24.45 33.43 -37.88
C ARG A 167 25.30 32.93 -39.05
N TYR A 168 26.60 32.69 -38.87
CA TYR A 168 27.44 32.05 -39.88
C TYR A 168 28.02 30.75 -39.32
N ARG A 169 28.32 29.80 -40.22
CA ARG A 169 29.02 28.58 -39.86
C ARG A 169 30.48 28.94 -39.59
N GLY A 170 30.96 28.62 -38.38
CA GLY A 170 32.36 28.85 -38.02
C GLY A 170 33.31 28.05 -38.90
N ALA A 171 34.54 28.54 -39.05
CA ALA A 171 35.58 27.88 -39.84
C ALA A 171 36.87 27.76 -39.04
N GLU A 172 37.58 26.66 -39.21
CA GLU A 172 38.87 26.39 -38.57
C GLU A 172 39.89 26.04 -39.65
N GLN A 173 41.09 26.61 -39.54
CA GLN A 173 42.15 26.43 -40.52
C GLN A 173 43.53 26.44 -39.85
N ASP A 174 44.33 25.41 -40.11
CA ASP A 174 45.75 25.44 -39.77
C ASP A 174 46.50 26.32 -40.79
N ILE A 175 47.28 27.27 -40.29
CA ILE A 175 48.11 28.20 -41.07
C ILE A 175 49.59 28.04 -40.69
N GLU A 176 50.48 28.15 -41.67
CA GLU A 176 51.93 28.15 -41.45
C GLU A 176 52.46 29.59 -41.53
N VAL A 177 53.03 30.08 -40.42
CA VAL A 177 53.63 31.40 -40.30
C VAL A 177 55.13 31.30 -40.54
N THR A 178 55.60 31.89 -41.63
CA THR A 178 57.00 31.82 -42.09
C THR A 178 57.96 32.57 -41.16
N GLY A 179 57.48 33.60 -40.45
CA GLY A 179 58.31 34.46 -39.61
C GLY A 179 59.19 35.44 -40.39
N ARG A 180 60.29 35.85 -39.76
CA ARG A 180 61.31 36.79 -40.27
C ARG A 180 60.81 38.20 -40.60
N GLY A 181 59.73 38.63 -39.96
CA GLY A 181 59.08 39.90 -40.25
C GLY A 181 58.33 39.95 -41.59
N LEU A 182 58.17 38.82 -42.28
CA LEU A 182 57.42 38.74 -43.53
C LEU A 182 55.91 38.93 -43.27
N ALA A 183 55.24 39.63 -44.18
CA ALA A 183 53.80 39.78 -44.18
C ALA A 183 53.13 38.61 -44.94
N GLN A 184 52.10 38.00 -44.37
CA GLN A 184 51.28 36.96 -44.99
C GLN A 184 49.81 37.35 -44.90
N GLN A 185 49.07 37.17 -46.00
CA GLN A 185 47.65 37.50 -46.10
C GLN A 185 46.80 36.23 -46.21
N PHE A 186 45.72 36.17 -45.42
CA PHE A 186 44.73 35.10 -45.43
C PHE A 186 43.33 35.68 -45.63
N GLU A 187 42.56 35.07 -46.54
CA GLU A 187 41.19 35.48 -46.85
C GLU A 187 40.23 34.30 -46.70
N PHE A 188 39.11 34.54 -46.00
CA PHE A 188 38.11 33.52 -45.69
C PHE A 188 36.70 34.00 -46.05
N ALA A 189 35.81 33.08 -46.44
CA ALA A 189 34.39 33.37 -46.63
C ALA A 189 33.58 32.39 -45.79
N LEU A 190 32.75 32.91 -44.86
CA LEU A 190 31.89 32.09 -44.03
C LEU A 190 30.53 31.90 -44.69
N GLU A 191 29.99 30.68 -44.60
CA GLU A 191 28.65 30.36 -45.10
C GLU A 191 27.57 30.82 -44.10
N PRO A 192 26.48 31.47 -44.55
CA PRO A 192 25.33 31.76 -43.69
C PRO A 192 24.72 30.47 -43.11
N ALA A 193 24.43 30.49 -41.82
CA ALA A 193 23.89 29.37 -41.05
C ALA A 193 22.48 29.70 -40.54
N TRP A 194 21.63 30.31 -41.38
CA TRP A 194 20.26 30.71 -41.02
C TRP A 194 19.30 30.60 -42.20
N ALA A 195 17.99 30.64 -41.93
CA ALA A 195 16.94 30.68 -42.93
C ALA A 195 15.79 31.62 -42.54
N ASP A 196 15.03 32.08 -43.54
CA ASP A 196 13.82 32.88 -43.35
C ASP A 196 12.63 31.98 -42.98
N ILE A 197 12.03 32.22 -41.82
CA ILE A 197 10.84 31.54 -41.30
C ILE A 197 9.67 32.51 -41.33
N ALA A 198 8.72 32.29 -42.23
CA ALA A 198 7.48 33.06 -42.31
C ALA A 198 6.39 32.41 -41.47
N LEU A 199 5.68 33.21 -40.67
CA LEU A 199 4.54 32.75 -39.89
C LEU A 199 3.55 33.88 -39.60
N ALA A 200 2.27 33.53 -39.57
CA ALA A 200 1.17 34.40 -39.16
C ALA A 200 0.37 33.73 -38.03
N SER A 201 -0.49 34.50 -37.35
CA SER A 201 -1.43 33.92 -36.38
C SER A 201 -2.82 34.52 -36.51
N THR A 202 -3.81 33.78 -36.02
CA THR A 202 -5.19 34.25 -35.81
C THR A 202 -5.52 34.11 -34.32
N PRO A 203 -5.73 35.22 -33.59
CA PRO A 203 -5.63 36.62 -34.03
C PRO A 203 -4.19 37.04 -34.38
N ALA A 204 -4.05 38.05 -35.24
CA ALA A 204 -2.76 38.64 -35.60
C ALA A 204 -2.18 39.46 -34.42
N GLY A 205 -0.86 39.69 -34.44
CA GLY A 205 -0.16 40.45 -33.39
C GLY A 205 0.32 39.60 -32.21
N ALA A 206 0.35 38.27 -32.34
CA ALA A 206 0.94 37.41 -31.32
C ALA A 206 2.46 37.62 -31.27
N GLN A 207 3.04 37.69 -30.07
CA GLN A 207 4.48 37.75 -29.87
C GLN A 207 5.11 36.41 -30.26
N VAL A 208 6.12 36.44 -31.12
CA VAL A 208 6.93 35.28 -31.50
C VAL A 208 8.18 35.25 -30.64
N LEU A 209 8.44 34.12 -30.00
CA LEU A 209 9.69 33.84 -29.31
C LEU A 209 10.40 32.67 -29.98
N VAL A 210 11.71 32.78 -30.14
CA VAL A 210 12.60 31.73 -30.66
C VAL A 210 13.52 31.32 -29.53
N ASP A 211 13.49 30.05 -29.12
CA ASP A 211 14.25 29.52 -27.98
C ASP A 211 14.05 30.32 -26.67
N GLY A 212 12.86 30.91 -26.51
CA GLY A 212 12.49 31.73 -25.35
C GLY A 212 12.79 33.23 -25.48
N GLU A 213 13.50 33.66 -26.53
CA GLU A 213 13.84 35.07 -26.76
C GLU A 213 12.85 35.75 -27.74
N PRO A 214 12.39 36.99 -27.47
CA PRO A 214 11.47 37.70 -28.36
C PRO A 214 12.08 37.97 -29.75
N ALA A 215 11.46 37.44 -30.80
CA ALA A 215 11.93 37.58 -32.19
C ALA A 215 11.05 38.51 -33.05
N GLY A 216 9.79 38.72 -32.68
CA GLY A 216 8.89 39.63 -33.41
C GLY A 216 7.43 39.48 -33.01
N THR A 217 6.51 39.97 -33.86
CA THR A 217 5.06 39.80 -33.72
C THR A 217 4.45 39.37 -35.05
N THR A 218 3.51 38.43 -35.04
CA THR A 218 2.87 37.91 -36.27
C THR A 218 1.98 38.95 -36.97
N PRO A 219 1.86 38.91 -38.31
CA PRO A 219 2.67 38.13 -39.26
C PRO A 219 4.13 38.62 -39.32
N ALA A 220 5.08 37.69 -39.32
CA ALA A 220 6.50 38.00 -39.36
C ALA A 220 7.25 37.05 -40.31
N THR A 221 8.35 37.55 -40.87
CA THR A 221 9.41 36.73 -41.49
C THR A 221 10.66 36.91 -40.64
N LEU A 222 11.13 35.84 -40.01
CA LEU A 222 12.20 35.84 -39.03
C LEU A 222 13.42 35.11 -39.59
N GLN A 223 14.61 35.65 -39.36
CA GLN A 223 15.86 34.96 -39.67
C GLN A 223 16.25 34.09 -38.48
N VAL A 224 16.11 32.77 -38.62
CA VAL A 224 16.37 31.81 -37.55
C VAL A 224 17.62 31.00 -37.89
N VAL A 225 18.52 30.85 -36.92
CA VAL A 225 19.78 30.09 -37.08
C VAL A 225 19.48 28.60 -37.22
N GLU A 226 20.28 27.91 -38.03
CA GLU A 226 20.15 26.48 -38.31
C GLU A 226 20.15 25.62 -37.03
N GLY A 227 19.52 24.44 -37.12
CA GLY A 227 19.32 23.49 -36.02
C GLY A 227 17.86 23.37 -35.57
N GLU A 228 17.61 22.55 -34.56
CA GLU A 228 16.30 22.46 -33.90
C GLU A 228 16.04 23.70 -33.05
N ARG A 229 14.90 24.36 -33.28
CA ARG A 229 14.51 25.63 -32.66
C ARG A 229 13.09 25.56 -32.14
N GLN A 230 12.87 26.08 -30.94
CA GLN A 230 11.54 26.19 -30.37
C GLN A 230 10.90 27.52 -30.74
N LEU A 231 9.76 27.48 -31.42
CA LEU A 231 8.92 28.64 -31.68
C LEU A 231 7.78 28.68 -30.67
N ILE A 232 7.58 29.83 -30.04
CA ILE A 232 6.44 30.09 -29.14
C ILE A 232 5.67 31.30 -29.66
N LEU A 233 4.36 31.15 -29.86
CA LEU A 233 3.45 32.25 -30.11
C LEU A 233 2.64 32.55 -28.86
N ARG A 234 2.72 33.80 -28.39
CA ARG A 234 2.00 34.27 -27.20
C ARG A 234 1.06 35.42 -27.56
N SER A 235 -0.21 35.29 -27.19
CA SER A 235 -1.20 36.36 -27.35
C SER A 235 -2.08 36.47 -26.10
N PRO A 236 -2.38 37.68 -25.59
CA PRO A 236 -3.22 37.86 -24.41
C PRO A 236 -4.60 37.18 -24.56
N GLY A 237 -4.96 36.33 -23.59
CA GLY A 237 -6.23 35.58 -23.61
C GLY A 237 -6.19 34.28 -24.42
N TYR A 238 -5.05 33.91 -25.00
CA TYR A 238 -4.85 32.67 -25.74
C TYR A 238 -3.80 31.78 -25.07
N ALA A 239 -3.90 30.47 -25.29
CA ALA A 239 -2.87 29.53 -24.89
C ALA A 239 -1.60 29.72 -25.73
N ASP A 240 -0.43 29.60 -25.09
CA ASP A 240 0.85 29.64 -25.79
C ASP A 240 0.91 28.48 -26.81
N TRP A 241 1.15 28.80 -28.08
CA TRP A 241 1.41 27.78 -29.10
C TRP A 241 2.90 27.50 -29.16
N VAL A 242 3.29 26.24 -29.03
CA VAL A 242 4.70 25.81 -28.98
C VAL A 242 4.97 24.81 -30.10
N HIS A 243 6.02 25.03 -30.87
CA HIS A 243 6.41 24.16 -31.99
C HIS A 243 7.92 23.98 -32.06
N GLN A 244 8.37 22.74 -32.26
CA GLN A 244 9.77 22.43 -32.54
C GLN A 244 9.97 22.41 -34.05
N LEU A 245 10.88 23.26 -34.54
CA LEU A 245 11.16 23.43 -35.96
C LEU A 245 12.61 23.09 -36.26
N GLU A 246 12.85 22.21 -37.23
CA GLU A 246 14.18 21.97 -37.79
C GLU A 246 14.49 23.02 -38.86
N VAL A 247 15.43 23.91 -38.57
CA VAL A 247 15.83 25.01 -39.45
C VAL A 247 17.05 24.59 -40.27
N ILE A 248 16.89 24.58 -41.59
CA ILE A 248 17.95 24.24 -42.56
C ILE A 248 18.47 25.53 -43.19
N ALA A 249 19.78 25.81 -43.07
CA ALA A 249 20.38 27.03 -43.59
C ALA A 249 20.07 27.28 -45.09
N GLY A 250 19.71 28.51 -45.43
CA GLY A 250 19.39 28.95 -46.79
C GLY A 250 18.04 28.47 -47.34
N GLN A 251 17.30 27.61 -46.64
CA GLN A 251 15.99 27.11 -47.07
C GLN A 251 14.87 27.86 -46.36
N ALA A 252 14.24 28.82 -47.05
CA ALA A 252 13.07 29.51 -46.51
C ALA A 252 11.91 28.54 -46.22
N GLN A 253 11.27 28.68 -45.06
CA GLN A 253 10.13 27.87 -44.62
C GLN A 253 8.95 28.79 -44.26
N ASP A 254 7.75 28.42 -44.70
CA ASP A 254 6.51 29.13 -44.40
C ASP A 254 5.58 28.22 -43.59
N LEU A 255 5.29 28.62 -42.35
CA LEU A 255 4.41 27.91 -41.43
C LEU A 255 2.94 28.31 -41.61
N GLY A 256 2.63 29.27 -42.48
CA GLY A 256 1.28 29.76 -42.73
C GLY A 256 0.67 30.50 -41.53
N SER A 257 -0.66 30.48 -41.43
CA SER A 257 -1.40 31.11 -40.34
C SER A 257 -1.77 30.09 -39.26
N ILE A 258 -1.27 30.30 -38.04
CA ILE A 258 -1.57 29.48 -36.86
C ILE A 258 -2.78 30.04 -36.12
N GLU A 259 -3.82 29.22 -35.95
CA GLU A 259 -5.01 29.59 -35.14
C GLU A 259 -4.75 29.31 -33.66
N LEU A 260 -4.64 30.38 -32.86
CA LEU A 260 -4.41 30.27 -31.42
C LEU A 260 -5.71 29.89 -30.70
N GLN A 261 -5.61 28.95 -29.76
CA GLN A 261 -6.76 28.54 -28.95
C GLN A 261 -6.92 29.47 -27.73
N PRO A 262 -8.14 29.91 -27.38
CA PRO A 262 -8.39 30.68 -26.17
C PRO A 262 -7.88 29.97 -24.91
N ALA A 263 -7.26 30.71 -23.99
CA ALA A 263 -6.78 30.16 -22.73
C ALA A 263 -7.94 29.78 -21.81
N VAL A 264 -7.89 28.58 -21.20
CA VAL A 264 -8.90 28.11 -20.26
C VAL A 264 -9.09 29.06 -19.08
N GLY A 265 -10.33 29.20 -18.63
CA GLY A 265 -10.65 29.83 -17.36
C GLY A 265 -10.47 28.81 -16.23
N LEU A 266 -10.06 29.26 -15.04
CA LEU A 266 -9.92 28.41 -13.86
C LEU A 266 -10.98 28.77 -12.82
N LEU A 267 -11.84 27.81 -12.49
CA LEU A 267 -12.89 27.96 -11.50
C LEU A 267 -12.58 27.17 -10.24
N GLN A 268 -12.45 27.85 -9.11
CA GLN A 268 -12.33 27.20 -7.80
C GLN A 268 -13.72 26.98 -7.19
N LEU A 269 -14.08 25.72 -6.94
CA LEU A 269 -15.38 25.34 -6.39
C LEU A 269 -15.25 24.78 -4.98
N THR A 270 -16.04 25.31 -4.05
CA THR A 270 -16.25 24.76 -2.71
C THR A 270 -17.73 24.51 -2.48
N SER A 271 -18.07 23.64 -1.53
CA SER A 271 -19.46 23.42 -1.16
C SER A 271 -19.65 23.21 0.33
N THR A 272 -20.85 23.53 0.81
CA THR A 272 -21.30 23.28 2.18
C THR A 272 -22.53 22.37 2.14
N PRO A 273 -22.45 21.10 2.58
CA PRO A 273 -21.25 20.40 3.07
C PRO A 273 -20.21 20.10 1.98
N ALA A 274 -18.94 19.97 2.38
CA ALA A 274 -17.82 19.64 1.49
C ALA A 274 -17.91 18.22 0.91
N GLY A 275 -17.16 17.91 -0.15
CA GLY A 275 -17.18 16.61 -0.82
C GLY A 275 -18.48 16.38 -1.59
N ALA A 276 -18.98 17.41 -2.27
CA ALA A 276 -20.08 17.27 -3.22
C ALA A 276 -19.52 16.95 -4.60
N ASN A 277 -20.21 16.08 -5.35
CA ASN A 277 -19.84 15.74 -6.72
C ASN A 277 -20.09 16.94 -7.64
N VAL A 278 -19.14 17.21 -8.52
CA VAL A 278 -19.18 18.28 -9.51
C VAL A 278 -19.24 17.70 -10.91
N THR A 279 -20.16 18.21 -11.73
CA THR A 279 -20.19 17.93 -13.17
C THR A 279 -20.24 19.22 -13.97
N LEU A 280 -19.54 19.26 -15.10
CA LEU A 280 -19.62 20.33 -16.09
C LEU A 280 -20.13 19.74 -17.41
N ASP A 281 -21.21 20.25 -17.96
CA ASP A 281 -21.89 19.73 -19.16
C ASP A 281 -22.27 18.24 -19.08
N GLY A 282 -22.46 17.73 -17.86
CA GLY A 282 -22.79 16.33 -17.59
C GLY A 282 -21.58 15.42 -17.40
N GLU A 283 -20.35 15.88 -17.64
CA GLU A 283 -19.13 15.14 -17.36
C GLU A 283 -18.73 15.27 -15.89
N PHE A 284 -18.37 14.17 -15.24
CA PHE A 284 -17.97 14.17 -13.83
C PHE A 284 -16.50 14.56 -13.67
N LEU A 285 -16.26 15.62 -12.90
CA LEU A 285 -14.92 16.20 -12.74
C LEU A 285 -14.27 15.86 -11.39
N GLY A 286 -15.05 15.47 -10.38
CA GLY A 286 -14.54 15.15 -9.04
C GLY A 286 -15.43 15.67 -7.92
N GLN A 287 -14.83 15.93 -6.76
CA GLN A 287 -15.51 16.37 -5.54
C GLN A 287 -14.93 17.67 -4.99
N THR A 288 -15.79 18.54 -4.45
CA THR A 288 -15.36 19.79 -3.81
C THR A 288 -14.52 19.55 -2.53
N PRO A 289 -13.50 20.39 -2.24
CA PRO A 289 -13.02 21.50 -3.05
C PRO A 289 -12.26 21.06 -4.31
N LEU A 290 -12.51 21.71 -5.45
CA LEU A 290 -11.97 21.34 -6.77
C LEU A 290 -11.65 22.59 -7.60
N GLU A 291 -10.52 22.60 -8.32
CA GLU A 291 -10.25 23.56 -9.40
C GLU A 291 -10.66 22.94 -10.73
N VAL A 292 -11.46 23.65 -11.52
CA VAL A 292 -12.02 23.19 -12.79
C VAL A 292 -11.52 24.09 -13.92
N GLU A 293 -10.95 23.49 -14.96
CA GLU A 293 -10.67 24.17 -16.22
C GLU A 293 -11.98 24.30 -17.02
N VAL A 294 -12.32 25.54 -17.36
CA VAL A 294 -13.56 25.89 -18.07
C VAL A 294 -13.18 26.49 -19.41
N THR A 295 -13.71 25.94 -20.48
CA THR A 295 -13.50 26.49 -21.82
C THR A 295 -14.15 27.88 -21.89
N PRO A 296 -13.43 28.91 -22.31
CA PRO A 296 -13.94 30.27 -22.22
C PRO A 296 -14.97 30.58 -23.30
N GLU A 297 -15.71 31.67 -23.09
CA GLU A 297 -16.64 32.28 -24.05
C GLU A 297 -17.81 31.40 -24.54
N ARG A 298 -18.08 30.28 -23.87
CA ARG A 298 -19.28 29.47 -24.06
C ARG A 298 -20.03 29.26 -22.74
N ASP A 299 -21.32 28.98 -22.86
CA ASP A 299 -22.16 28.61 -21.72
C ASP A 299 -21.94 27.14 -21.37
N HIS A 300 -21.73 26.88 -20.08
CA HIS A 300 -21.55 25.56 -19.48
C HIS A 300 -22.63 25.28 -18.45
N GLN A 301 -23.09 24.04 -18.34
CA GLN A 301 -23.99 23.60 -17.29
C GLN A 301 -23.20 23.02 -16.11
N LEU A 302 -23.03 23.83 -15.06
CA LEU A 302 -22.43 23.38 -13.81
C LEU A 302 -23.50 22.74 -12.94
N ALA A 303 -23.27 21.52 -12.47
CA ALA A 303 -24.10 20.91 -11.45
C ALA A 303 -23.28 20.37 -10.28
N VAL A 304 -23.74 20.66 -9.07
CA VAL A 304 -23.14 20.21 -7.82
C VAL A 304 -24.19 19.45 -7.01
N PHE A 305 -23.88 18.21 -6.63
CA PHE A 305 -24.82 17.36 -5.92
C PHE A 305 -24.14 16.45 -4.91
N LYS A 306 -24.88 16.15 -3.83
CA LYS A 306 -24.44 15.24 -2.77
C LYS A 306 -25.63 14.39 -2.32
N PRO A 307 -25.49 13.07 -2.11
CA PRO A 307 -26.58 12.24 -1.60
C PRO A 307 -27.20 12.82 -0.33
N GLY A 308 -28.53 12.85 -0.26
CA GLY A 308 -29.28 13.48 0.84
C GLY A 308 -29.49 14.99 0.70
N TYR A 309 -29.01 15.61 -0.39
CA TYR A 309 -29.16 17.03 -0.67
C TYR A 309 -29.78 17.26 -2.05
N ARG A 310 -30.47 18.38 -2.22
CA ARG A 310 -30.99 18.81 -3.52
C ARG A 310 -29.83 19.15 -4.45
N ARG A 311 -29.91 18.68 -5.70
CA ARG A 311 -28.98 19.08 -6.77
C ARG A 311 -29.05 20.59 -6.98
N HIS A 312 -27.89 21.23 -7.04
CA HIS A 312 -27.73 22.61 -7.48
C HIS A 312 -27.26 22.60 -8.93
N SER A 313 -27.83 23.45 -9.78
CA SER A 313 -27.45 23.59 -11.18
C SER A 313 -27.53 25.05 -11.60
N GLU A 314 -26.50 25.53 -12.29
CA GLU A 314 -26.42 26.88 -12.82
C GLU A 314 -25.69 26.90 -14.18
N THR A 315 -25.93 27.96 -14.96
CA THR A 315 -25.20 28.20 -16.20
C THR A 315 -24.00 29.08 -15.92
N LEU A 316 -22.83 28.63 -16.34
CA LEU A 316 -21.53 29.27 -16.14
C LEU A 316 -20.96 29.69 -17.48
N ARG A 317 -20.53 30.95 -17.61
CA ARG A 317 -19.72 31.42 -18.74
C ARG A 317 -18.52 32.18 -18.19
N MET A 318 -17.32 31.82 -18.63
CA MET A 318 -16.07 32.42 -18.16
C MET A 318 -15.31 33.10 -19.30
N PRO A 319 -14.73 34.29 -19.08
CA PRO A 319 -13.80 34.89 -20.04
C PRO A 319 -12.51 34.08 -20.18
N ALA A 320 -11.80 34.25 -21.29
CA ALA A 320 -10.51 33.62 -21.51
C ALA A 320 -9.45 34.08 -20.50
N ALA A 321 -8.62 33.15 -20.03
CA ALA A 321 -7.60 33.37 -18.98
C ALA A 321 -8.13 33.96 -17.65
N SER A 322 -9.43 33.81 -17.35
CA SER A 322 -10.03 34.30 -16.11
C SER A 322 -9.90 33.32 -14.93
N ARG A 323 -9.97 33.84 -13.71
CA ARG A 323 -10.08 33.06 -12.47
C ARG A 323 -11.34 33.46 -11.72
N ASP A 324 -12.14 32.50 -11.28
CA ASP A 324 -13.34 32.73 -10.46
C ASP A 324 -13.38 31.74 -9.29
N SER A 325 -14.13 32.08 -8.23
CA SER A 325 -14.31 31.24 -7.05
C SER A 325 -15.77 31.23 -6.60
N ARG A 326 -16.32 30.03 -6.37
CA ARG A 326 -17.73 29.85 -5.98
C ARG A 326 -17.84 28.92 -4.78
N GLU A 327 -18.66 29.34 -3.81
CA GLU A 327 -19.11 28.50 -2.71
C GLU A 327 -20.58 28.14 -2.88
N ILE A 328 -20.88 26.84 -2.95
CA ILE A 328 -22.25 26.34 -3.17
C ILE A 328 -22.78 25.68 -1.90
N ALA A 329 -23.78 26.30 -1.27
CA ALA A 329 -24.49 25.75 -0.13
C ALA A 329 -25.63 24.82 -0.59
N LEU A 330 -25.49 23.51 -0.36
CA LEU A 330 -26.50 22.51 -0.73
C LEU A 330 -27.59 22.41 0.34
N ARG A 331 -28.85 22.33 -0.10
CA ARG A 331 -30.01 22.19 0.80
C ARG A 331 -30.34 20.72 1.05
N ALA A 332 -30.33 20.28 2.30
CA ALA A 332 -30.67 18.91 2.68
C ALA A 332 -32.10 18.54 2.27
N GLN A 333 -32.30 17.32 1.77
CA GLN A 333 -33.62 16.71 1.60
C GLN A 333 -33.90 15.85 2.84
N LEU A 334 -34.86 16.28 3.66
CA LEU A 334 -35.19 15.63 4.92
C LEU A 334 -36.39 14.69 4.77
N GLY A 335 -36.38 13.59 5.52
CA GLY A 335 -37.52 12.70 5.76
C GLY A 335 -37.76 12.51 7.26
N GLU A 336 -39.00 12.26 7.65
CA GLU A 336 -39.38 12.07 9.05
C GLU A 336 -39.34 10.58 9.44
N VAL A 337 -38.72 10.27 10.57
CA VAL A 337 -38.70 8.92 11.15
C VAL A 337 -39.19 8.97 12.59
N ALA A 338 -40.31 8.30 12.86
CA ALA A 338 -40.87 8.09 14.19
C ALA A 338 -40.28 6.82 14.81
N PHE A 339 -39.40 7.00 15.78
CA PHE A 339 -38.84 5.92 16.59
C PHE A 339 -39.78 5.62 17.76
N VAL A 340 -40.22 4.37 17.86
CA VAL A 340 -41.00 3.85 19.00
C VAL A 340 -40.10 2.90 19.76
N ILE A 341 -39.62 3.34 20.92
CA ILE A 341 -38.57 2.67 21.68
C ILE A 341 -39.09 2.22 23.04
N ALA A 342 -38.83 0.96 23.37
CA ALA A 342 -39.04 0.38 24.69
C ALA A 342 -37.78 -0.36 25.16
N PRO A 343 -37.31 -0.18 26.41
CA PRO A 343 -37.80 0.76 27.41
C PRO A 343 -37.62 2.24 27.04
N ALA A 344 -38.42 3.13 27.63
CA ALA A 344 -38.46 4.56 27.27
C ALA A 344 -37.18 5.32 27.68
N GLU A 345 -36.42 4.77 28.63
CA GLU A 345 -35.14 5.31 29.10
C GLU A 345 -33.97 5.01 28.17
N ALA A 346 -34.16 4.14 27.15
CA ALA A 346 -33.11 3.77 26.23
C ALA A 346 -32.62 4.96 25.39
N GLU A 347 -31.30 5.04 25.22
CA GLU A 347 -30.64 6.10 24.46
C GLU A 347 -30.70 5.79 22.95
N LEU A 348 -31.19 6.74 22.17
CA LEU A 348 -31.19 6.69 20.71
C LEU A 348 -29.96 7.43 20.17
N ARG A 349 -29.18 6.75 19.35
CA ARG A 349 -28.05 7.31 18.61
C ARG A 349 -28.27 7.18 17.11
N ILE A 350 -27.97 8.26 16.39
CA ILE A 350 -27.98 8.30 14.92
C ILE A 350 -26.55 8.61 14.47
N ASP A 351 -25.98 7.72 13.66
CA ASP A 351 -24.59 7.80 13.15
C ASP A 351 -23.55 8.01 14.27
N GLY A 352 -23.78 7.37 15.41
CA GLY A 352 -22.90 7.43 16.59
C GLY A 352 -23.10 8.66 17.48
N ARG A 353 -23.99 9.59 17.13
CA ARG A 353 -24.33 10.75 17.96
C ARG A 353 -25.63 10.53 18.72
N THR A 354 -25.64 10.80 20.02
CA THR A 354 -26.84 10.75 20.85
C THR A 354 -27.81 11.86 20.46
N VAL A 355 -29.02 11.48 20.07
CA VAL A 355 -30.08 12.42 19.65
C VAL A 355 -31.18 12.57 20.69
N GLY A 356 -31.33 11.61 21.61
CA GLY A 356 -32.28 11.68 22.71
C GLY A 356 -32.47 10.34 23.41
N ARG A 357 -33.52 10.24 24.24
CA ARG A 357 -33.93 9.00 24.90
C ARG A 357 -35.39 8.70 24.58
N GLY A 358 -35.72 7.42 24.48
CA GLY A 358 -37.08 6.95 24.26
C GLY A 358 -37.64 7.29 22.88
N SER A 359 -38.96 7.08 22.77
CA SER A 359 -39.70 7.29 21.54
C SER A 359 -39.71 8.76 21.12
N GLN A 360 -39.38 9.05 19.87
CA GLN A 360 -39.30 10.42 19.33
C GLN A 360 -39.36 10.42 17.80
N VAL A 361 -39.68 11.58 17.21
CA VAL A 361 -39.66 11.78 15.75
C VAL A 361 -38.46 12.63 15.37
N LEU A 362 -37.68 12.19 14.39
CA LEU A 362 -36.51 12.92 13.89
C LEU A 362 -36.67 13.23 12.40
N SER A 363 -36.29 14.45 12.01
CA SER A 363 -36.14 14.86 10.62
C SER A 363 -34.69 14.63 10.19
N LEU A 364 -34.47 13.59 9.42
CA LEU A 364 -33.14 13.11 9.04
C LEU A 364 -32.92 13.30 7.52
N PRO A 365 -31.71 13.61 7.07
CA PRO A 365 -31.38 13.62 5.64
C PRO A 365 -31.75 12.29 4.95
N ALA A 366 -32.13 12.36 3.68
CA ALA A 366 -32.57 11.20 2.88
C ALA A 366 -31.40 10.31 2.42
N VAL A 367 -30.56 9.90 3.37
CA VAL A 367 -29.45 8.95 3.21
C VAL A 367 -29.58 7.84 4.25
N ALA A 368 -28.84 6.74 4.07
CA ALA A 368 -28.81 5.69 5.07
C ALA A 368 -28.16 6.21 6.37
N HIS A 369 -28.88 6.06 7.48
CA HIS A 369 -28.46 6.41 8.82
C HIS A 369 -28.37 5.14 9.68
N ARG A 370 -27.29 5.03 10.47
CA ARG A 370 -27.13 3.97 11.46
C ARG A 370 -27.87 4.34 12.73
N VAL A 371 -28.87 3.53 13.09
CA VAL A 371 -29.67 3.66 14.30
C VAL A 371 -29.10 2.71 15.34
N GLU A 372 -28.74 3.22 16.51
CA GLU A 372 -28.38 2.40 17.66
C GLU A 372 -29.23 2.78 18.86
N VAL A 373 -29.83 1.78 19.51
CA VAL A 373 -30.60 1.95 20.73
C VAL A 373 -29.91 1.20 21.85
N VAL A 374 -29.50 1.94 22.88
CA VAL A 374 -28.59 1.45 23.93
C VAL A 374 -29.21 1.70 25.30
N LEU A 375 -29.17 0.69 26.16
CA LEU A 375 -29.50 0.81 27.57
C LEU A 375 -28.62 -0.17 28.36
N PRO A 376 -27.92 0.26 29.43
CA PRO A 376 -27.11 -0.65 30.25
C PRO A 376 -27.95 -1.83 30.80
N GLY A 377 -27.41 -3.05 30.73
CA GLY A 377 -28.13 -4.28 31.09
C GLY A 377 -28.98 -4.88 29.97
N TYR A 378 -29.08 -4.22 28.82
CA TYR A 378 -29.81 -4.69 27.65
C TYR A 378 -28.90 -4.93 26.44
N ASN A 379 -29.34 -5.81 25.54
CA ASN A 379 -28.70 -5.99 24.23
C ASN A 379 -28.93 -4.76 23.36
N THR A 380 -27.84 -4.08 22.98
CA THR A 380 -27.88 -2.96 22.04
C THR A 380 -28.48 -3.39 20.71
N GLN A 381 -29.51 -2.68 20.26
CA GLN A 381 -30.12 -2.89 18.95
C GLN A 381 -29.48 -1.95 17.93
N ARG A 382 -29.11 -2.50 16.77
CA ARG A 382 -28.54 -1.74 15.65
C ARG A 382 -29.34 -2.01 14.38
N GLN A 383 -29.77 -0.95 13.72
CA GLN A 383 -30.53 -1.02 12.47
C GLN A 383 -30.08 0.10 11.53
N GLN A 384 -30.44 0.00 10.25
CA GLN A 384 -30.26 1.09 9.30
C GLN A 384 -31.63 1.61 8.85
N VAL A 385 -31.74 2.93 8.69
CA VAL A 385 -32.93 3.56 8.13
C VAL A 385 -32.52 4.56 7.05
N THR A 386 -33.20 4.54 5.91
CA THR A 386 -33.07 5.58 4.89
C THR A 386 -34.38 6.38 4.86
N PRO A 387 -34.38 7.61 5.40
CA PRO A 387 -35.56 8.48 5.42
C PRO A 387 -36.05 8.81 4.01
N ARG A 388 -37.38 8.83 3.84
CA ARG A 388 -38.04 9.17 2.57
C ARG A 388 -38.71 10.54 2.67
N PRO A 389 -38.27 11.55 1.89
CA PRO A 389 -38.91 12.86 1.88
C PRO A 389 -40.40 12.76 1.55
N GLY A 390 -41.24 13.42 2.34
CA GLY A 390 -42.70 13.43 2.17
C GLY A 390 -43.45 12.19 2.69
N LEU A 391 -42.75 11.19 3.25
CA LEU A 391 -43.37 10.01 3.87
C LEU A 391 -42.77 9.77 5.26
N GLN A 392 -43.60 9.87 6.31
CA GLN A 392 -43.17 9.54 7.66
C GLN A 392 -43.01 8.02 7.81
N GLN A 393 -41.85 7.57 8.25
CA GLN A 393 -41.54 6.16 8.52
C GLN A 393 -41.62 5.86 10.01
N LYS A 394 -42.18 4.71 10.40
CA LYS A 394 -42.22 4.25 11.78
C LYS A 394 -41.20 3.13 12.00
N LEU A 395 -40.38 3.23 13.04
CA LEU A 395 -39.40 2.22 13.43
C LEU A 395 -39.63 1.82 14.89
N GLU A 396 -40.06 0.57 15.11
CA GLU A 396 -40.30 0.04 16.45
C GLU A 396 -39.09 -0.77 16.93
N ILE A 397 -38.55 -0.42 18.11
CA ILE A 397 -37.35 -1.03 18.67
C ILE A 397 -37.61 -1.38 20.14
N THR A 398 -37.62 -2.67 20.44
CA THR A 398 -37.70 -3.17 21.82
C THR A 398 -36.37 -3.79 22.23
N LEU A 399 -35.73 -3.22 23.24
CA LEU A 399 -34.55 -3.82 23.85
C LEU A 399 -34.97 -4.99 24.74
N ARG A 400 -34.16 -6.05 24.74
CA ARG A 400 -34.29 -7.20 25.65
C ARG A 400 -33.02 -7.35 26.45
N THR A 401 -33.14 -7.77 27.71
CA THR A 401 -31.97 -8.18 28.50
C THR A 401 -31.29 -9.40 27.87
N ASP A 402 -30.05 -9.69 28.25
CA ASP A 402 -29.37 -10.93 27.83
C ASP A 402 -30.15 -12.18 28.23
N ALA A 403 -30.75 -12.18 29.43
CA ALA A 403 -31.55 -13.30 29.92
C ALA A 403 -32.80 -13.52 29.08
N GLU A 404 -33.55 -12.46 28.77
CA GLU A 404 -34.75 -12.54 27.93
C GLU A 404 -34.43 -12.90 26.48
N ALA A 405 -33.31 -12.40 25.95
CA ALA A 405 -32.85 -12.76 24.61
C ALA A 405 -32.44 -14.23 24.52
N ARG A 406 -31.79 -14.79 25.56
CA ARG A 406 -31.49 -16.23 25.66
C ARG A 406 -32.77 -17.05 25.80
N ALA A 407 -33.66 -16.69 26.72
CA ALA A 407 -34.93 -17.38 26.94
C ALA A 407 -35.80 -17.43 25.67
N ALA A 408 -35.80 -16.36 24.86
CA ALA A 408 -36.51 -16.31 23.58
C ALA A 408 -35.86 -17.18 22.48
N ARG A 409 -34.57 -17.51 22.60
CA ARG A 409 -33.85 -18.41 21.69
C ARG A 409 -33.93 -19.87 22.12
N THR A 410 -34.19 -20.14 23.39
CA THR A 410 -34.34 -21.51 23.92
C THR A 410 -35.62 -22.15 23.36
N PRO A 411 -35.52 -23.22 22.54
CA PRO A 411 -36.69 -23.82 21.91
C PRO A 411 -37.63 -24.45 22.95
N SER A 412 -38.94 -24.35 22.77
CA SER A 412 -39.93 -24.98 23.68
C SER A 412 -39.95 -26.50 23.59
N LYS A 413 -39.38 -27.07 22.51
CA LYS A 413 -39.26 -28.50 22.26
C LYS A 413 -37.95 -28.78 21.54
N VAL A 414 -37.24 -29.82 21.99
CA VAL A 414 -36.07 -30.37 21.27
C VAL A 414 -36.34 -31.81 20.86
N THR A 415 -35.67 -32.25 19.80
CA THR A 415 -35.73 -33.64 19.33
C THR A 415 -34.33 -34.24 19.38
N SER A 416 -34.16 -35.37 20.07
CA SER A 416 -32.87 -36.06 20.13
C SER A 416 -32.51 -36.70 18.79
N ALA A 417 -31.26 -37.12 18.65
CA ALA A 417 -30.75 -37.89 17.52
C ALA A 417 -31.45 -39.25 17.33
N LEU A 418 -32.26 -39.69 18.30
CA LEU A 418 -33.08 -40.91 18.22
C LEU A 418 -34.56 -40.61 17.89
N GLY A 419 -34.90 -39.36 17.61
CA GLY A 419 -36.28 -38.93 17.36
C GLY A 419 -37.11 -38.71 18.63
N GLN A 420 -36.50 -38.69 19.82
CA GLN A 420 -37.23 -38.47 21.07
C GLN A 420 -37.60 -36.99 21.22
N SER A 421 -38.86 -36.72 21.54
CA SER A 421 -39.33 -35.36 21.82
C SER A 421 -39.15 -35.03 23.30
N LEU A 422 -38.44 -33.94 23.61
CA LEU A 422 -38.34 -33.39 24.96
C LEU A 422 -38.95 -31.99 25.00
N LEU A 423 -39.80 -31.73 26.00
CA LEU A 423 -40.47 -30.44 26.20
C LEU A 423 -39.73 -29.61 27.25
N LEU A 424 -39.62 -28.31 27.00
CA LEU A 424 -39.01 -27.36 27.92
C LEU A 424 -39.98 -26.98 29.04
N PHE A 425 -39.55 -27.19 30.27
CA PHE A 425 -40.23 -26.73 31.47
C PHE A 425 -39.43 -25.61 32.12
N ARG A 426 -40.15 -24.56 32.54
CA ARG A 426 -39.63 -23.46 33.36
C ARG A 426 -40.39 -23.45 34.68
N PRO A 427 -40.02 -24.32 35.64
CA PRO A 427 -40.76 -24.43 36.90
C PRO A 427 -40.85 -23.10 37.66
N ALA A 428 -39.84 -22.23 37.55
CA ALA A 428 -39.82 -20.90 38.16
C ALA A 428 -41.02 -20.01 37.75
N ASP A 429 -41.58 -20.24 36.56
CA ASP A 429 -42.75 -19.51 36.05
C ASP A 429 -44.08 -20.16 36.48
N SER A 430 -44.02 -21.33 37.12
CA SER A 430 -45.19 -22.10 37.56
C SER A 430 -45.65 -21.67 38.96
N PRO A 431 -46.96 -21.65 39.25
CA PRO A 431 -47.46 -21.48 40.61
C PRO A 431 -47.03 -22.62 41.57
N THR A 432 -46.59 -23.75 41.02
CA THR A 432 -46.11 -24.92 41.78
C THR A 432 -44.57 -25.03 41.79
N ALA A 433 -43.85 -23.94 41.50
CA ALA A 433 -42.38 -23.90 41.57
C ALA A 433 -41.87 -24.32 42.95
N ASP A 434 -42.59 -23.91 43.99
CA ASP A 434 -42.40 -24.34 45.37
C ASP A 434 -43.50 -25.33 45.73
N PHE A 435 -43.10 -26.54 46.12
CA PHE A 435 -44.04 -27.58 46.48
C PHE A 435 -43.54 -28.46 47.61
N THR A 436 -44.48 -29.09 48.31
CA THR A 436 -44.15 -30.13 49.29
C THR A 436 -44.16 -31.50 48.61
N MET A 437 -42.99 -32.12 48.57
CA MET A 437 -42.81 -33.47 48.05
C MET A 437 -43.04 -34.50 49.15
N GLY A 438 -43.53 -35.70 48.78
CA GLY A 438 -43.93 -36.75 49.71
C GLY A 438 -45.45 -36.82 49.92
N ALA A 439 -45.88 -37.53 50.97
CA ALA A 439 -47.30 -37.74 51.26
C ALA A 439 -47.62 -37.59 52.76
N SER A 440 -48.80 -37.04 53.04
CA SER A 440 -49.31 -36.83 54.40
C SER A 440 -49.44 -38.15 55.15
N ARG A 441 -49.13 -38.15 56.46
CA ARG A 441 -49.30 -39.31 57.35
C ARG A 441 -50.74 -39.85 57.40
N ARG A 442 -51.73 -39.03 57.01
CA ARG A 442 -53.15 -39.41 56.95
C ARG A 442 -53.58 -39.97 55.60
N GLU A 443 -52.70 -39.96 54.60
CA GLU A 443 -53.03 -40.42 53.26
C GLU A 443 -53.06 -41.96 53.20
N PRO A 444 -54.16 -42.56 52.68
CA PRO A 444 -54.25 -44.01 52.55
C PRO A 444 -53.14 -44.59 51.65
N GLY A 445 -52.53 -45.68 52.10
CA GLY A 445 -51.48 -46.38 51.35
C GLY A 445 -50.07 -45.79 51.45
N ARG A 446 -49.88 -44.69 52.19
CA ARG A 446 -48.57 -44.06 52.42
C ARG A 446 -47.55 -45.00 53.07
N ARG A 447 -46.33 -45.05 52.52
CA ARG A 447 -45.16 -45.72 53.11
C ARG A 447 -44.31 -44.79 53.98
N ALA A 448 -43.46 -45.38 54.83
CA ALA A 448 -42.60 -44.65 55.76
C ALA A 448 -41.63 -43.68 55.05
N ASN A 449 -41.13 -44.07 53.88
CA ASN A 449 -40.15 -43.35 53.06
C ASN A 449 -40.71 -42.16 52.25
N GLU A 450 -42.03 -41.91 52.31
CA GLU A 450 -42.70 -40.77 51.67
C GLU A 450 -42.84 -39.60 52.65
N VAL A 451 -41.73 -39.14 53.21
CA VAL A 451 -41.69 -38.04 54.17
C VAL A 451 -41.97 -36.71 53.46
N LEU A 452 -42.84 -35.88 54.04
CA LEU A 452 -43.11 -34.54 53.52
C LEU A 452 -41.89 -33.64 53.75
N HIS A 453 -41.41 -33.00 52.68
CA HIS A 453 -40.31 -32.04 52.73
C HIS A 453 -40.48 -30.96 51.63
N PRO A 454 -40.05 -29.71 51.89
CA PRO A 454 -40.18 -28.61 50.93
C PRO A 454 -39.12 -28.68 49.82
N VAL A 455 -39.54 -28.45 48.58
CA VAL A 455 -38.69 -28.43 47.38
C VAL A 455 -39.02 -27.21 46.53
N SER A 456 -37.98 -26.60 45.96
CA SER A 456 -38.07 -25.46 45.04
C SER A 456 -37.42 -25.82 43.71
N LEU A 457 -38.18 -25.85 42.63
CA LEU A 457 -37.62 -25.98 41.28
C LEU A 457 -37.49 -24.60 40.65
N ARG A 458 -36.30 -24.28 40.16
CA ARG A 458 -35.96 -22.97 39.58
C ARG A 458 -35.29 -23.10 38.22
N ARG A 459 -34.49 -24.15 38.03
CA ARG A 459 -33.77 -24.34 36.78
C ARG A 459 -34.68 -24.88 35.69
N ALA A 460 -34.59 -24.28 34.50
CA ALA A 460 -35.31 -24.78 33.33
C ALA A 460 -34.68 -26.08 32.82
N PHE A 461 -35.52 -27.06 32.49
CA PHE A 461 -35.07 -28.35 31.99
C PHE A 461 -36.01 -28.87 30.91
N TYR A 462 -35.46 -29.67 30.02
CA TYR A 462 -36.20 -30.48 29.07
C TYR A 462 -36.48 -31.85 29.69
N LEU A 463 -37.68 -32.38 29.48
CA LEU A 463 -38.05 -33.74 29.87
C LEU A 463 -38.68 -34.47 28.69
N GLN A 464 -38.28 -35.72 28.49
CA GLN A 464 -38.79 -36.57 27.43
C GLN A 464 -40.27 -36.85 27.63
N THR A 465 -41.02 -36.67 26.55
CA THR A 465 -42.48 -36.84 26.51
C THR A 465 -42.93 -38.26 26.83
N THR A 466 -42.10 -39.26 26.60
CA THR A 466 -42.38 -40.70 26.80
C THR A 466 -41.22 -41.36 27.53
N GLU A 467 -41.36 -42.59 28.01
CA GLU A 467 -40.20 -43.42 28.36
C GLU A 467 -39.32 -43.70 27.13
N VAL A 468 -38.07 -44.09 27.37
CA VAL A 468 -37.16 -44.59 26.33
C VAL A 468 -37.68 -45.92 25.82
N THR A 469 -37.87 -46.03 24.51
CA THR A 469 -38.41 -47.26 23.89
C THR A 469 -37.33 -48.30 23.63
N ASN A 470 -37.74 -49.56 23.46
CA ASN A 470 -36.83 -50.64 23.04
C ASN A 470 -36.06 -50.30 21.76
N ALA A 471 -36.73 -49.72 20.76
CA ALA A 471 -36.09 -49.32 19.51
C ALA A 471 -34.99 -48.26 19.73
N GLN A 472 -35.23 -47.29 20.61
CA GLN A 472 -34.26 -46.25 20.96
C GLN A 472 -33.08 -46.84 21.75
N PHE A 473 -33.35 -47.66 22.76
CA PHE A 473 -32.29 -48.26 23.58
C PHE A 473 -31.39 -49.20 22.77
N ARG A 474 -31.93 -49.92 21.77
CA ARG A 474 -31.13 -50.76 20.87
C ARG A 474 -30.15 -49.99 19.99
N GLN A 475 -30.35 -48.68 19.80
CA GLN A 475 -29.35 -47.84 19.12
C GLN A 475 -28.06 -47.70 19.95
N TYR A 476 -28.17 -47.81 21.28
CA TYR A 476 -27.03 -47.84 22.20
C TYR A 476 -26.52 -49.27 22.42
N ARG A 477 -27.42 -50.24 22.66
CA ARG A 477 -27.09 -51.65 22.89
C ARG A 477 -27.92 -52.54 21.97
N LYS A 478 -27.34 -52.90 20.82
CA LYS A 478 -28.03 -53.68 19.76
C LYS A 478 -28.66 -54.98 20.25
N GLU A 479 -28.03 -55.65 21.22
CA GLU A 479 -28.47 -56.93 21.77
C GLU A 479 -29.54 -56.80 22.87
N HIS A 480 -30.00 -55.58 23.18
CA HIS A 480 -30.97 -55.37 24.24
C HIS A 480 -32.29 -56.10 23.98
N ASN A 481 -32.74 -56.81 25.01
CA ASN A 481 -33.98 -57.56 25.03
C ASN A 481 -34.68 -57.39 26.38
N SER A 482 -35.84 -56.73 26.37
CA SER A 482 -36.72 -56.54 27.54
C SER A 482 -37.45 -57.82 27.97
N GLY A 483 -37.42 -58.88 27.15
CA GLY A 483 -38.01 -60.18 27.46
C GLY A 483 -39.51 -60.27 27.18
N GLN A 484 -40.13 -61.25 27.82
CA GLN A 484 -41.57 -61.54 27.75
C GLN A 484 -42.02 -62.24 29.03
N ILE A 485 -43.31 -62.16 29.35
CA ILE A 485 -43.92 -62.81 30.51
C ILE A 485 -45.17 -63.56 30.06
N GLU A 486 -45.21 -64.88 30.32
CA GLU A 486 -46.33 -65.76 29.93
C GLU A 486 -46.75 -65.58 28.46
N GLY A 487 -45.78 -65.40 27.56
CA GLY A 487 -46.01 -65.20 26.12
C GLY A 487 -46.34 -63.75 25.70
N ASN A 488 -46.49 -62.83 26.64
CA ASN A 488 -46.71 -61.41 26.37
C ASN A 488 -45.37 -60.67 26.27
N SER A 489 -45.08 -60.10 25.12
CA SER A 489 -43.81 -59.42 24.87
C SER A 489 -43.71 -58.11 25.66
N LEU A 490 -42.54 -57.86 26.26
CA LEU A 490 -42.10 -56.55 26.77
C LEU A 490 -41.12 -55.86 25.81
N ASN A 491 -40.83 -56.51 24.67
CA ASN A 491 -39.67 -56.22 23.84
C ASN A 491 -40.03 -55.63 22.46
N ARG A 492 -41.28 -55.23 22.24
CA ARG A 492 -41.68 -54.57 20.98
C ARG A 492 -41.07 -53.17 20.90
N ASP A 493 -40.83 -52.72 19.68
CA ASP A 493 -40.08 -51.48 19.39
C ASP A 493 -40.63 -50.23 20.07
N GLN A 494 -41.95 -50.11 20.19
CA GLN A 494 -42.63 -48.95 20.80
C GLN A 494 -43.00 -49.16 22.27
N GLN A 495 -42.71 -50.33 22.86
CA GLN A 495 -42.80 -50.54 24.30
C GLN A 495 -41.60 -49.89 25.00
N PRO A 496 -41.75 -49.49 26.27
CA PRO A 496 -40.63 -48.98 27.06
C PRO A 496 -39.54 -50.05 27.20
N ALA A 497 -38.28 -49.61 27.16
CA ALA A 497 -37.14 -50.46 27.45
C ALA A 497 -37.10 -50.76 28.95
N VAL A 498 -37.26 -52.04 29.30
CA VAL A 498 -37.20 -52.57 30.67
C VAL A 498 -36.07 -53.60 30.77
N GLN A 499 -35.82 -54.20 31.93
CA GLN A 499 -34.61 -55.00 32.19
C GLN A 499 -33.32 -54.18 32.01
N VAL A 500 -33.42 -52.86 32.21
CA VAL A 500 -32.31 -51.90 32.15
C VAL A 500 -31.91 -51.51 33.57
N SER A 501 -30.65 -51.71 33.94
CA SER A 501 -30.16 -51.26 35.24
C SER A 501 -29.96 -49.74 35.27
N TRP A 502 -29.96 -49.13 36.46
CA TRP A 502 -29.72 -47.69 36.59
C TRP A 502 -28.40 -47.24 35.91
N GLN A 503 -27.34 -48.02 36.10
CA GLN A 503 -26.03 -47.79 35.46
C GLN A 503 -26.12 -47.79 33.93
N GLN A 504 -26.92 -48.69 33.34
CA GLN A 504 -27.12 -48.75 31.90
C GLN A 504 -27.94 -47.56 31.39
N ALA A 505 -28.97 -47.14 32.13
CA ALA A 505 -29.77 -45.96 31.81
C ALA A 505 -28.92 -44.67 31.86
N ALA A 506 -28.14 -44.48 32.93
CA ALA A 506 -27.20 -43.35 33.04
C ALA A 506 -26.12 -43.37 31.95
N SER A 507 -25.58 -44.55 31.61
CA SER A 507 -24.63 -44.71 30.50
C SER A 507 -25.25 -44.39 29.14
N PHE A 508 -26.52 -44.73 28.92
CA PHE A 508 -27.28 -44.37 27.73
C PHE A 508 -27.40 -42.85 27.59
N CYS A 509 -27.71 -42.14 28.68
CA CYS A 509 -27.75 -40.67 28.72
C CYS A 509 -26.40 -40.05 28.30
N ASN A 510 -25.29 -40.56 28.84
CA ASN A 510 -23.95 -40.11 28.47
C ASN A 510 -23.61 -40.42 27.00
N TRP A 511 -23.96 -41.61 26.52
CA TRP A 511 -23.77 -41.99 25.12
C TRP A 511 -24.53 -41.05 24.17
N LEU A 512 -25.80 -40.75 24.48
CA LEU A 512 -26.60 -39.84 23.66
C LEU A 512 -26.04 -38.41 23.71
N SER A 513 -25.57 -37.96 24.87
CA SER A 513 -24.90 -36.66 25.02
C SER A 513 -23.68 -36.55 24.11
N ARG A 514 -22.81 -37.56 24.13
CA ARG A 514 -21.62 -37.61 23.28
C ARG A 514 -21.98 -37.62 21.80
N ARG A 515 -23.04 -38.36 21.42
CA ARG A 515 -23.53 -38.43 20.04
C ARG A 515 -24.01 -37.07 19.50
N GLU A 516 -24.54 -36.22 20.38
CA GLU A 516 -25.02 -34.87 20.03
C GLU A 516 -24.00 -33.75 20.34
N GLY A 517 -22.78 -34.10 20.73
CA GLY A 517 -21.74 -33.12 21.04
C GLY A 517 -21.97 -32.34 22.35
N LEU A 518 -22.82 -32.87 23.25
CA LEU A 518 -23.08 -32.30 24.56
C LEU A 518 -22.07 -32.82 25.59
N ALA A 519 -21.74 -31.98 26.58
CA ALA A 519 -20.99 -32.43 27.73
C ALA A 519 -21.76 -33.55 28.46
N PRO A 520 -21.15 -34.70 28.78
CA PRO A 520 -21.79 -35.74 29.57
C PRO A 520 -22.25 -35.20 30.94
N PHE A 521 -23.39 -35.66 31.44
CA PHE A 521 -23.86 -35.30 32.78
C PHE A 521 -23.22 -36.18 33.85
N TYR A 522 -23.14 -37.50 33.59
CA TYR A 522 -22.59 -38.45 34.55
C TYR A 522 -21.07 -38.57 34.40
N ILE A 523 -20.39 -38.70 35.54
CA ILE A 523 -18.96 -38.99 35.61
C ILE A 523 -18.79 -40.51 35.56
N GLU A 524 -18.05 -40.98 34.57
CA GLU A 524 -17.83 -42.40 34.30
C GLU A 524 -16.36 -42.76 34.49
N THR A 525 -16.07 -43.70 35.39
CA THR A 525 -14.72 -44.18 35.69
C THR A 525 -14.65 -45.69 35.41
N ARG A 526 -13.79 -46.10 34.47
CA ARG A 526 -13.62 -47.52 34.07
C ARG A 526 -14.95 -48.23 33.72
N GLY A 527 -15.86 -47.52 33.06
CA GLY A 527 -17.15 -48.06 32.62
C GLY A 527 -18.25 -48.10 33.69
N VAL A 528 -18.02 -47.45 34.84
CA VAL A 528 -19.00 -47.34 35.94
C VAL A 528 -19.28 -45.87 36.22
N ILE A 529 -20.55 -45.53 36.37
CA ILE A 529 -20.98 -44.20 36.81
C ILE A 529 -20.68 -44.02 38.30
N THR A 530 -19.90 -42.99 38.64
CA THR A 530 -19.41 -42.71 40.00
C THR A 530 -19.80 -41.33 40.52
N GLY A 531 -20.51 -40.52 39.74
CA GLY A 531 -20.83 -39.13 40.07
C GLY A 531 -21.60 -38.43 38.95
N PHE A 532 -21.86 -37.13 39.12
CA PHE A 532 -22.40 -36.26 38.07
C PHE A 532 -21.88 -34.82 38.18
N ASP A 533 -21.80 -34.12 37.03
CA ASP A 533 -21.57 -32.67 36.99
C ASP A 533 -22.90 -31.93 36.82
N ALA A 534 -23.39 -31.35 37.92
CA ALA A 534 -24.65 -30.61 37.95
C ALA A 534 -24.66 -29.41 36.97
N ARG A 535 -23.52 -28.90 36.52
CA ARG A 535 -23.43 -27.78 35.57
C ARG A 535 -23.66 -28.22 34.12
N SER A 536 -23.53 -29.51 33.84
CA SER A 536 -23.67 -30.05 32.49
C SER A 536 -25.10 -29.90 31.95
N THR A 537 -25.21 -29.62 30.64
CA THR A 537 -26.47 -29.55 29.89
C THR A 537 -26.75 -30.82 29.06
N GLY A 538 -25.92 -31.86 29.25
CA GLY A 538 -26.12 -33.17 28.65
C GLY A 538 -27.37 -33.90 29.15
N TYR A 539 -27.70 -34.99 28.46
CA TYR A 539 -28.78 -35.88 28.87
C TYR A 539 -28.46 -36.57 30.19
N ARG A 540 -29.51 -36.77 30.97
CA ARG A 540 -29.52 -37.42 32.27
C ARG A 540 -30.87 -38.06 32.55
N LEU A 541 -30.98 -38.77 33.66
CA LEU A 541 -32.29 -39.11 34.25
C LEU A 541 -32.89 -37.85 34.91
N PRO A 542 -34.23 -37.70 34.96
CA PRO A 542 -34.85 -36.65 35.76
C PRO A 542 -34.47 -36.81 37.22
N SER A 543 -34.38 -35.70 37.97
CA SER A 543 -34.31 -35.82 39.42
C SER A 543 -35.64 -36.32 39.98
N GLU A 544 -35.62 -36.88 41.18
CA GLU A 544 -36.83 -37.35 41.84
C GLU A 544 -37.86 -36.22 41.99
N ALA A 545 -37.36 -35.02 42.30
CA ALA A 545 -38.17 -33.81 42.42
C ALA A 545 -38.75 -33.35 41.08
N GLU A 546 -37.94 -33.33 40.02
CA GLU A 546 -38.41 -33.00 38.67
C GLU A 546 -39.48 -33.98 38.20
N TRP A 547 -39.26 -35.28 38.40
CA TRP A 547 -40.23 -36.31 38.07
C TRP A 547 -41.53 -36.13 38.85
N ALA A 548 -41.45 -35.92 40.16
CA ALA A 548 -42.61 -35.76 41.03
C ALA A 548 -43.42 -34.51 40.67
N TRP A 549 -42.74 -33.39 40.39
CA TRP A 549 -43.38 -32.16 39.95
C TRP A 549 -44.07 -32.34 38.60
N ALA A 550 -43.37 -32.95 37.63
CA ALA A 550 -43.87 -33.16 36.29
C ALA A 550 -45.06 -34.13 36.25
N ALA A 551 -45.08 -35.13 37.13
CA ALA A 551 -46.19 -36.07 37.24
C ALA A 551 -47.42 -35.46 37.90
N ARG A 552 -47.22 -34.61 38.92
CA ARG A 552 -48.29 -34.11 39.80
C ARG A 552 -48.90 -32.78 39.36
N SER A 553 -48.16 -31.93 38.67
CA SER A 553 -48.60 -30.56 38.39
C SER A 553 -49.76 -30.50 37.40
N LYS A 554 -50.84 -29.83 37.80
CA LYS A 554 -51.99 -29.49 36.96
C LYS A 554 -52.42 -28.05 37.26
N GLY A 555 -51.84 -27.09 36.55
CA GLY A 555 -52.03 -25.68 36.88
C GLY A 555 -51.43 -25.36 38.25
N ALA A 556 -52.24 -24.87 39.18
CA ALA A 556 -51.84 -24.60 40.57
C ALA A 556 -51.96 -25.82 41.51
N ASP A 557 -52.52 -26.93 41.04
CA ASP A 557 -52.80 -28.11 41.86
C ASP A 557 -51.72 -29.20 41.71
N LEU A 558 -51.57 -30.01 42.76
CA LEU A 558 -50.68 -31.19 42.79
C LEU A 558 -51.50 -32.46 43.03
N LEU A 559 -51.58 -33.30 42.00
CA LEU A 559 -52.39 -34.52 42.02
C LEU A 559 -51.82 -35.60 42.96
N ARG A 560 -52.72 -36.44 43.48
CA ARG A 560 -52.38 -37.65 44.24
C ARG A 560 -52.14 -38.86 43.33
N PHE A 561 -53.03 -39.09 42.39
CA PHE A 561 -52.95 -40.14 41.36
C PHE A 561 -52.86 -39.48 39.97
N PRO A 562 -52.37 -40.18 38.92
CA PRO A 562 -52.31 -39.63 37.57
C PRO A 562 -53.65 -39.08 37.05
N TRP A 563 -54.77 -39.63 37.53
CA TRP A 563 -56.12 -39.26 37.13
C TRP A 563 -56.87 -38.37 38.13
N GLY A 564 -56.23 -37.90 39.21
CA GLY A 564 -56.86 -37.06 40.23
C GLY A 564 -56.70 -37.59 41.65
N ASP A 565 -57.75 -37.48 42.47
CA ASP A 565 -57.67 -37.77 43.92
C ASP A 565 -58.42 -39.03 44.38
N VAL A 566 -59.30 -39.57 43.52
CA VAL A 566 -60.22 -40.67 43.85
C VAL A 566 -59.67 -41.98 43.32
N PHE A 567 -59.54 -42.98 44.20
CA PHE A 567 -59.14 -44.34 43.86
C PHE A 567 -60.33 -45.31 43.97
N PRO A 568 -60.46 -46.33 43.10
CA PRO A 568 -59.68 -46.59 41.88
C PRO A 568 -60.10 -45.67 40.71
N PRO A 569 -59.38 -45.66 39.56
CA PRO A 569 -59.82 -44.93 38.38
C PRO A 569 -61.13 -45.53 37.83
N LYS A 570 -62.00 -44.67 37.27
CA LYS A 570 -63.28 -45.08 36.68
C LYS A 570 -63.21 -45.39 35.19
N GLU A 571 -62.16 -44.92 34.53
CA GLU A 571 -61.92 -45.03 33.08
C GLU A 571 -60.49 -45.52 32.86
N PRO A 572 -60.20 -46.20 31.74
CA PRO A 572 -58.86 -46.71 31.41
C PRO A 572 -57.90 -45.59 31.04
N VAL A 573 -57.35 -44.94 32.07
CA VAL A 573 -56.52 -43.73 31.98
C VAL A 573 -55.01 -44.03 32.02
N GLY A 574 -54.61 -45.28 32.23
CA GLY A 574 -53.22 -45.72 32.25
C GLY A 574 -53.08 -47.24 32.26
N ASN A 575 -51.86 -47.74 32.13
CA ASN A 575 -51.58 -49.18 32.17
C ASN A 575 -51.19 -49.64 33.59
N TYR A 576 -52.02 -50.49 34.18
CA TYR A 576 -51.92 -51.01 35.54
C TYR A 576 -52.24 -52.50 35.60
N ALA A 577 -52.00 -53.14 36.76
CA ALA A 577 -52.44 -54.52 36.93
C ALA A 577 -53.99 -54.56 37.00
N ASP A 578 -54.61 -55.24 36.04
CA ASP A 578 -56.04 -55.22 35.76
C ASP A 578 -56.59 -56.65 35.58
N ASN A 579 -57.89 -56.77 35.26
CA ASN A 579 -58.51 -58.08 35.07
C ASN A 579 -57.80 -58.94 34.00
N SER A 580 -57.23 -58.32 32.97
CA SER A 580 -56.54 -59.00 31.86
C SER A 580 -55.16 -59.52 32.27
N SER A 581 -54.47 -58.87 33.20
CA SER A 581 -53.15 -59.28 33.71
C SER A 581 -53.19 -60.13 34.98
N ALA A 582 -54.37 -60.41 35.53
CA ALA A 582 -54.57 -61.12 36.80
C ALA A 582 -53.84 -62.48 36.90
N TYR A 583 -53.71 -63.22 35.80
CA TYR A 583 -53.03 -64.52 35.79
C TYR A 583 -51.50 -64.42 35.92
N ILE A 584 -50.94 -63.23 35.69
CA ILE A 584 -49.51 -62.94 35.83
C ILE A 584 -49.23 -62.21 37.15
N THR A 585 -49.99 -61.16 37.43
CA THR A 585 -49.73 -60.24 38.55
C THR A 585 -50.31 -60.75 39.87
N GLY A 586 -51.30 -61.65 39.81
CA GLY A 586 -52.04 -62.20 40.94
C GLY A 586 -52.97 -61.22 41.65
N ARG A 587 -52.62 -59.92 41.71
CA ARG A 587 -53.46 -58.84 42.25
C ARG A 587 -53.70 -57.78 41.19
N PHE A 588 -54.96 -57.38 41.05
CA PHE A 588 -55.40 -56.45 40.03
C PHE A 588 -56.45 -55.47 40.55
N LEU A 589 -56.67 -54.39 39.80
CA LEU A 589 -57.76 -53.45 39.99
C LEU A 589 -59.06 -54.07 39.49
N ALA A 590 -59.92 -54.48 40.42
CA ALA A 590 -61.20 -55.08 40.08
C ALA A 590 -62.11 -54.07 39.34
N GLY A 591 -62.62 -54.48 38.17
CA GLY A 591 -63.51 -53.64 37.35
C GLY A 591 -62.79 -52.59 36.50
N TYR A 592 -61.47 -52.72 36.38
CA TYR A 592 -60.62 -51.93 35.49
C TYR A 592 -60.11 -52.83 34.36
N GLU A 593 -60.08 -52.31 33.14
CA GLU A 593 -59.53 -53.01 31.97
C GLU A 593 -58.91 -51.98 31.02
N ASP A 594 -57.60 -52.05 30.85
CA ASP A 594 -56.83 -51.12 30.00
C ASP A 594 -56.40 -51.71 28.66
N GLY A 595 -56.66 -53.00 28.46
CA GLY A 595 -56.38 -53.74 27.22
C GLY A 595 -54.93 -54.22 27.08
N HIS A 596 -54.11 -54.09 28.13
CA HIS A 596 -52.69 -54.42 28.10
C HIS A 596 -52.27 -55.32 29.28
N VAL A 597 -51.98 -56.59 28.97
CA VAL A 597 -51.54 -57.57 29.97
C VAL A 597 -50.18 -57.23 30.61
N VAL A 598 -49.30 -56.61 29.84
CA VAL A 598 -47.96 -56.15 30.24
C VAL A 598 -47.74 -54.72 29.72
N SER A 599 -46.50 -54.21 29.67
CA SER A 599 -46.23 -52.85 29.18
C SER A 599 -46.91 -52.56 27.83
N ALA A 600 -47.44 -51.36 27.70
CA ALA A 600 -48.10 -50.84 26.53
C ALA A 600 -47.12 -49.99 25.71
N PRO A 601 -47.41 -49.71 24.42
CA PRO A 601 -46.69 -48.67 23.69
C PRO A 601 -46.74 -47.32 24.41
N VAL A 602 -45.65 -46.55 24.41
CA VAL A 602 -45.42 -45.31 25.22
C VAL A 602 -46.28 -44.08 24.86
N THR A 603 -47.40 -44.29 24.17
CA THR A 603 -48.41 -43.28 23.78
C THR A 603 -49.82 -43.90 23.70
N ALA A 604 -50.02 -45.09 24.28
CA ALA A 604 -51.30 -45.79 24.24
C ALA A 604 -52.39 -45.04 25.04
N PHE A 605 -51.99 -44.26 26.04
CA PHE A 605 -52.87 -43.45 26.89
C PHE A 605 -52.61 -41.96 26.67
N GLY A 606 -53.53 -41.12 27.14
CA GLY A 606 -53.42 -39.67 27.01
C GLY A 606 -52.27 -39.08 27.84
N ALA A 607 -51.65 -38.01 27.33
CA ALA A 607 -50.67 -37.25 28.10
C ALA A 607 -51.30 -36.51 29.28
N ASN A 608 -50.50 -36.26 30.32
CA ASN A 608 -50.89 -35.42 31.45
C ASN A 608 -50.99 -33.93 31.04
N ALA A 609 -51.32 -33.05 32.00
CA ALA A 609 -51.49 -31.61 31.76
C ALA A 609 -50.24 -30.89 31.22
N LEU A 610 -49.07 -31.52 31.31
CA LEU A 610 -47.79 -31.01 30.81
C LEU A 610 -47.38 -31.62 29.46
N GLY A 611 -48.23 -32.45 28.86
CA GLY A 611 -47.93 -33.12 27.59
C GLY A 611 -46.96 -34.31 27.72
N LEU A 612 -46.84 -34.88 28.92
CA LEU A 612 -46.03 -36.07 29.20
C LEU A 612 -46.91 -37.31 29.28
N TYR A 613 -46.55 -38.35 28.53
CA TYR A 613 -47.20 -39.65 28.49
C TYR A 613 -46.67 -40.56 29.59
N ASP A 614 -47.51 -41.49 30.03
CA ASP A 614 -47.15 -42.59 30.94
C ASP A 614 -46.62 -42.17 32.33
N MET A 615 -46.87 -40.92 32.75
CA MET A 615 -46.45 -40.44 34.06
C MET A 615 -47.25 -41.12 35.18
N GLY A 616 -46.64 -42.11 35.83
CA GLY A 616 -47.23 -42.85 36.94
C GLY A 616 -48.03 -44.09 36.51
N HIS A 617 -47.73 -44.67 35.34
CA HIS A 617 -48.25 -45.95 34.87
C HIS A 617 -47.32 -46.57 33.82
N ASN A 618 -47.75 -47.68 33.18
CA ASN A 618 -46.98 -48.42 32.18
C ASN A 618 -45.74 -49.10 32.77
N VAL A 619 -44.65 -48.37 33.02
CA VAL A 619 -43.50 -48.87 33.77
C VAL A 619 -43.06 -47.83 34.79
N ALA A 620 -42.56 -48.30 35.93
CA ALA A 620 -41.91 -47.39 36.86
C ALA A 620 -40.57 -46.90 36.26
N GLU A 621 -40.05 -45.78 36.73
CA GLU A 621 -38.95 -45.08 36.07
C GLU A 621 -37.78 -44.81 37.01
N TRP A 622 -36.58 -45.12 36.53
CA TRP A 622 -35.35 -44.67 37.17
C TRP A 622 -35.27 -43.14 37.20
N THR A 623 -34.93 -42.58 38.36
CA THR A 623 -34.53 -41.17 38.51
C THR A 623 -33.05 -41.06 38.84
N ASN A 624 -32.52 -39.84 38.80
CA ASN A 624 -31.11 -39.56 39.07
C ASN A 624 -30.68 -39.93 40.50
N ASP A 625 -31.56 -39.69 41.46
CA ASP A 625 -31.24 -39.63 42.86
C ASP A 625 -30.85 -40.99 43.44
N ALA A 626 -29.75 -41.00 44.20
CA ALA A 626 -29.44 -42.10 45.11
C ALA A 626 -30.53 -42.19 46.19
N TYR A 627 -31.04 -43.40 46.43
CA TYR A 627 -32.14 -43.62 47.35
C TYR A 627 -31.73 -43.32 48.79
N SER A 628 -32.42 -42.36 49.38
CA SER A 628 -32.36 -42.01 50.79
C SER A 628 -33.75 -41.62 51.29
N ILE A 629 -33.93 -41.63 52.61
CA ILE A 629 -35.16 -41.16 53.26
C ILE A 629 -34.94 -39.69 53.65
N PRO A 630 -35.67 -38.73 53.05
CA PRO A 630 -35.53 -37.32 53.38
C PRO A 630 -35.85 -37.03 54.84
N SER A 631 -35.20 -36.03 55.44
CA SER A 631 -35.60 -35.51 56.74
C SER A 631 -36.84 -34.63 56.60
N GLY A 632 -37.84 -34.84 57.45
CA GLY A 632 -39.07 -34.02 57.47
C GLY A 632 -38.88 -32.64 58.12
N THR A 633 -37.67 -32.32 58.56
CA THR A 633 -37.27 -31.07 59.19
C THR A 633 -36.08 -30.53 58.41
N GLY A 634 -36.28 -29.47 57.63
CA GLY A 634 -35.23 -28.90 56.78
C GLY A 634 -35.71 -27.65 56.05
N GLU A 635 -34.77 -26.85 55.58
CA GLU A 635 -35.03 -25.76 54.63
C GLU A 635 -35.40 -26.33 53.26
N ALA A 636 -36.04 -25.51 52.41
CA ALA A 636 -36.41 -25.94 51.06
C ALA A 636 -35.17 -26.27 50.23
N GLU A 637 -35.13 -27.48 49.67
CA GLU A 637 -34.07 -27.88 48.75
C GLU A 637 -34.34 -27.28 47.37
N THR A 638 -33.39 -26.52 46.82
CA THR A 638 -33.51 -25.92 45.49
C THR A 638 -32.86 -26.80 44.43
N ASP A 639 -33.64 -27.17 43.41
CA ASP A 639 -33.25 -28.06 42.30
C ASP A 639 -32.47 -29.32 42.77
N PRO A 640 -33.00 -30.11 43.73
CA PRO A 640 -32.27 -31.24 44.29
C PRO A 640 -32.01 -32.33 43.24
N LEU A 641 -30.78 -32.84 43.26
CA LEU A 641 -30.29 -33.93 42.41
C LEU A 641 -29.92 -35.20 43.21
N GLY A 642 -30.06 -35.17 44.54
CA GLY A 642 -29.65 -36.24 45.43
C GLY A 642 -28.12 -36.32 45.62
N ALA A 643 -27.67 -37.39 46.26
CA ALA A 643 -26.25 -37.63 46.50
C ALA A 643 -25.51 -37.99 45.20
N GLN A 644 -24.20 -37.67 45.13
CA GLN A 644 -23.34 -37.93 43.97
C GLN A 644 -23.28 -39.41 43.55
N SER A 645 -23.43 -40.33 44.50
CA SER A 645 -23.49 -41.77 44.25
C SER A 645 -24.23 -42.49 45.38
N GLY A 646 -24.63 -43.74 45.13
CA GLY A 646 -25.21 -44.61 46.16
C GLY A 646 -25.36 -46.06 45.68
N ASP A 647 -25.74 -46.92 46.62
CA ASP A 647 -25.92 -48.36 46.39
C ASP A 647 -27.24 -48.67 45.67
N ASN A 648 -28.28 -47.87 45.94
CA ASN A 648 -29.59 -47.95 45.31
C ASN A 648 -30.00 -46.58 44.80
N TYR A 649 -30.82 -46.56 43.76
CA TYR A 649 -31.35 -45.36 43.14
C TYR A 649 -32.87 -45.39 43.20
N VAL A 650 -33.46 -44.19 43.23
CA VAL A 650 -34.90 -44.05 43.36
C VAL A 650 -35.61 -44.49 42.06
N ILE A 651 -36.72 -45.20 42.24
CA ILE A 651 -37.67 -45.57 41.20
C ILE A 651 -39.00 -44.88 41.50
N ARG A 652 -39.60 -44.26 40.49
CA ARG A 652 -40.84 -43.48 40.61
C ARG A 652 -41.93 -43.97 39.69
N GLY A 653 -43.18 -43.72 40.10
CA GLY A 653 -44.35 -44.15 39.36
C GLY A 653 -44.74 -45.60 39.59
N ALA A 654 -45.85 -45.97 38.98
CA ALA A 654 -46.37 -47.33 38.97
C ALA A 654 -46.22 -47.91 37.55
N GLY A 655 -46.64 -49.16 37.37
CA GLY A 655 -46.60 -49.82 36.07
C GLY A 655 -47.65 -50.90 35.94
N TRP A 656 -47.58 -51.64 34.83
CA TRP A 656 -48.49 -52.72 34.45
C TRP A 656 -48.58 -53.85 35.51
N SER A 657 -47.62 -53.95 36.42
CA SER A 657 -47.56 -54.93 37.52
C SER A 657 -48.20 -54.46 38.84
N HIS A 658 -48.65 -53.20 38.93
CA HIS A 658 -49.10 -52.57 40.18
C HIS A 658 -50.61 -52.35 40.22
N SER A 659 -51.23 -52.58 41.38
CA SER A 659 -52.68 -52.37 41.59
C SER A 659 -53.06 -51.79 42.95
N ARG A 660 -52.13 -51.68 43.91
CA ARG A 660 -52.48 -51.24 45.27
C ARG A 660 -52.55 -49.72 45.33
N ILE A 661 -53.49 -49.21 46.13
CA ILE A 661 -53.62 -47.77 46.40
C ILE A 661 -52.29 -47.11 46.81
N GLY A 662 -51.45 -47.82 47.55
CA GLY A 662 -50.14 -47.30 47.96
C GLY A 662 -49.18 -47.08 46.77
N GLU A 663 -49.18 -47.99 45.80
CA GLU A 663 -48.28 -48.07 44.65
C GLU A 663 -48.69 -47.10 43.54
N LEU A 664 -50.00 -46.90 43.33
CA LEU A 664 -50.51 -46.06 42.23
C LEU A 664 -50.46 -44.55 42.51
N ARG A 665 -50.04 -44.14 43.71
CA ARG A 665 -49.89 -42.72 44.06
C ARG A 665 -48.64 -42.15 43.40
N LEU A 666 -48.73 -40.91 42.94
CA LEU A 666 -47.59 -40.17 42.39
C LEU A 666 -46.52 -39.86 43.46
N SER A 667 -46.81 -40.04 44.74
CA SER A 667 -45.84 -39.95 45.83
C SER A 667 -45.09 -41.26 46.09
N TYR A 668 -45.50 -42.40 45.51
CA TYR A 668 -44.94 -43.72 45.78
C TYR A 668 -43.45 -43.86 45.40
N ARG A 669 -42.60 -44.17 46.39
CA ARG A 669 -41.15 -44.33 46.19
C ARG A 669 -40.74 -45.79 46.33
N ASP A 670 -40.05 -46.30 45.33
CA ASP A 670 -39.35 -47.58 45.34
C ASP A 670 -37.84 -47.36 45.08
N TYR A 671 -37.04 -48.42 45.17
CA TYR A 671 -35.61 -48.34 44.95
C TYR A 671 -35.02 -49.62 44.39
N GLY A 672 -33.85 -49.49 43.76
CA GLY A 672 -33.08 -50.65 43.34
C GLY A 672 -31.79 -50.27 42.62
N GLN A 673 -31.20 -51.27 41.97
CA GLN A 673 -29.96 -51.11 41.20
C GLN A 673 -29.99 -51.90 39.88
N ALA A 674 -30.45 -53.15 39.93
CA ALA A 674 -30.56 -54.05 38.79
C ALA A 674 -31.80 -53.76 37.93
N GLY A 675 -31.77 -54.20 36.67
CA GLY A 675 -32.93 -54.12 35.79
C GLY A 675 -34.10 -54.97 36.29
N ARG A 676 -35.32 -54.50 36.04
CA ARG A 676 -36.59 -55.19 36.32
C ARG A 676 -37.48 -55.12 35.09
N ASP A 677 -38.39 -56.07 34.94
CA ASP A 677 -39.37 -56.15 33.85
C ASP A 677 -40.46 -55.06 33.90
N ASP A 678 -40.58 -54.36 35.02
CA ASP A 678 -41.52 -53.27 35.26
C ASP A 678 -40.85 -51.90 35.48
N VAL A 679 -39.53 -51.80 35.24
CA VAL A 679 -38.77 -50.55 35.41
C VAL A 679 -38.05 -50.15 34.13
N GLY A 680 -38.43 -48.99 33.59
CA GLY A 680 -37.78 -48.28 32.50
C GLY A 680 -37.20 -46.95 32.95
N PHE A 681 -37.13 -45.98 32.03
CA PHE A 681 -36.64 -44.63 32.33
C PHE A 681 -37.02 -43.64 31.22
N ARG A 682 -36.93 -42.35 31.52
CA ARG A 682 -37.03 -41.26 30.54
C ARG A 682 -35.87 -40.28 30.67
N LEU A 683 -35.62 -39.51 29.62
CA LEU A 683 -34.51 -38.55 29.59
C LEU A 683 -34.92 -37.16 30.08
N ALA A 684 -34.00 -36.51 30.77
CA ALA A 684 -34.03 -35.08 31.06
C ALA A 684 -32.71 -34.41 30.62
N ARG A 685 -32.70 -33.09 30.47
CA ARG A 685 -31.47 -32.28 30.35
C ARG A 685 -31.76 -30.83 30.70
N TYR A 686 -30.78 -30.10 31.21
CA TYR A 686 -30.99 -28.67 31.48
C TYR A 686 -31.01 -27.84 30.18
N ALA A 687 -31.78 -26.74 30.21
CA ALA A 687 -31.68 -25.71 29.20
C ALA A 687 -30.41 -24.85 29.41
N GLU A 688 -29.87 -24.31 28.31
CA GLU A 688 -28.71 -23.39 28.32
C GLU A 688 -29.04 -22.00 28.84
#